data_AF-A0A3B6SD48-F1
#
_entry.id   AF-A0A3B6SD48-F1
#
_cell.length_a   1.000
_cell.length_b   1.000
_cell.length_c   1.000
_cell.angle_alpha   90.00
_cell.angle_beta   90.00
_cell.angle_gamma   90.00
#
_symmetry.space_group_name_H-M   'P 1'
#
loop_
_entity.id
_entity.type
_entity.pdbx_description
1 polymer ?
#
loop_
_entity_poly.entity_id
_entity_poly.type
_entity_poly.pdbx_seq_one_letter_code
_entity_poly.pdbx_strand_id
1 'polypeptide(L)'
;MTYGLRRHGRTSDVCFLTMKKGSRIIVTTRNGDVANTCCCHSQDRIYKIQRLSEIASRELFFKRIFGLVDGLPNNELEEVSNAILKKCGGLPLAIVSIGSLLASKPNRTKQEWQKVSDNLGSELELNPTLEGTKQVLSLSYNDLPYHLKACFLYLSIFLQNYVIKRGPLLRMWIAEGFITPKHGLSMEEVAERYFDEFVARSMVHPVKIDWSGKVRSCRVHDIMVEVIMSKSLEENFASYFCENGTTLDSHDKIRRLSFQSSRHSVQRTNASVAHVRTFRMSPSMEEIPFFFAHLRLLRVLDMQGSSCLSNKDLDCICCFFQLNYLSLRNTNISKLPRFIGHLNYLETLDIRETLIKKLPGSAKSLAHLKHLLVGHKTHLTRTGSVKFFKGFCGLEMTPGVLMNMTSLQSLCHIEIKRDPSVFQEISKLRNLKKLNILFHEVEVNWKPCVESLSNLSGSVRSLSIKIFDGDGSISSEEMLSSVESPPLLVTSFGLTGKLERLPRWVASLRNVSTFTLRKNGLRADAIDVLGDLPSLLCLKLYHKSYADDCLIFPRGKFLKVKLLVIDNLENIDKVCFEDGSVPCLERLTLSFLREPKYGISGLDNLLKLREIEFFGNIILSLVTKVTSSVKTHPNHPRVIGDKWNIVTEYS
;
A
#
# COMPACT_ATOMS: atom_id res chain seq x y z
N MET A 1 34.75 -29.08 -12.52
CA MET A 1 33.78 -28.03 -12.88
C MET A 1 34.55 -26.85 -13.41
N THR A 2 34.60 -26.69 -14.72
CA THR A 2 35.26 -25.54 -15.38
C THR A 2 34.24 -24.42 -15.50
N TYR A 3 34.47 -23.31 -14.80
CA TYR A 3 33.64 -22.11 -14.91
C TYR A 3 34.07 -21.30 -16.13
N GLY A 4 33.23 -21.27 -17.17
CA GLY A 4 33.35 -20.36 -18.29
C GLY A 4 32.23 -19.32 -18.25
N LEU A 5 32.56 -18.09 -17.84
CA LEU A 5 31.71 -16.91 -18.02
C LEU A 5 32.23 -16.13 -19.23
N ARG A 6 31.39 -15.94 -20.26
CA ARG A 6 31.61 -14.92 -21.29
C ARG A 6 30.34 -14.08 -21.48
N ARG A 7 30.56 -12.76 -21.54
CA ARG A 7 29.58 -11.71 -21.82
C ARG A 7 29.42 -11.50 -23.34
N HIS A 8 28.23 -11.01 -23.67
CA HIS A 8 27.78 -10.30 -24.87
C HIS A 8 27.31 -11.10 -26.09
N GLY A 9 26.18 -10.62 -26.61
CA GLY A 9 25.35 -11.29 -27.60
C GLY A 9 26.06 -11.50 -28.92
N ARG A 10 26.06 -12.76 -29.34
CA ARG A 10 25.85 -13.29 -30.68
C ARG A 10 25.61 -14.79 -30.50
N THR A 11 24.54 -15.29 -31.13
CA THR A 11 24.24 -16.71 -31.41
C THR A 11 24.86 -17.73 -30.44
N SER A 12 24.04 -18.22 -29.51
CA SER A 12 24.41 -19.28 -28.58
C SER A 12 24.54 -20.62 -29.31
N ASP A 13 25.78 -21.00 -29.64
CA ASP A 13 26.14 -22.42 -29.71
C ASP A 13 26.17 -22.96 -28.27
N VAL A 14 25.05 -23.56 -27.86
CA VAL A 14 24.95 -24.23 -26.56
C VAL A 14 25.63 -25.59 -26.68
N CYS A 15 26.87 -25.69 -26.20
CA CYS A 15 27.51 -26.98 -25.94
C CYS A 15 26.79 -27.68 -24.79
N PHE A 16 25.70 -28.40 -25.09
CA PHE A 16 25.16 -29.39 -24.17
C PHE A 16 26.16 -30.55 -24.07
N LEU A 17 27.03 -30.50 -23.05
CA LEU A 17 27.74 -31.69 -22.57
C LEU A 17 26.69 -32.78 -22.32
N THR A 18 26.89 -33.94 -22.95
CA THR A 18 26.03 -35.13 -22.89
C THR A 18 25.36 -35.33 -21.53
N MET A 19 24.07 -34.99 -21.42
CA MET A 19 23.26 -35.17 -20.21
C MET A 19 22.99 -36.66 -20.00
N LYS A 20 23.62 -37.27 -19.00
CA LYS A 20 23.27 -38.63 -18.56
C LYS A 20 22.04 -38.58 -17.65
N LYS A 21 21.29 -39.68 -17.53
CA LYS A 21 20.22 -39.81 -16.51
C LYS A 21 20.82 -39.50 -15.12
N GLY A 22 20.33 -38.45 -14.46
CA GLY A 22 20.78 -37.99 -13.14
C GLY A 22 21.53 -36.65 -13.11
N SER A 23 21.87 -36.06 -14.27
CA SER A 23 22.41 -34.70 -14.34
C SER A 23 21.41 -33.65 -13.83
N ARG A 24 21.90 -32.61 -13.15
CA ARG A 24 21.08 -31.50 -12.63
C ARG A 24 21.51 -30.18 -13.25
N ILE A 25 20.55 -29.33 -13.61
CA ILE A 25 20.78 -27.97 -14.12
C ILE A 25 20.51 -26.99 -12.98
N ILE A 26 21.44 -26.07 -12.74
CA ILE A 26 21.25 -24.97 -11.79
C ILE A 26 21.20 -23.67 -12.60
N VAL A 27 20.04 -23.04 -12.63
CA VAL A 27 19.86 -21.72 -13.24
C VAL A 27 19.88 -20.66 -12.14
N THR A 28 20.78 -19.68 -12.26
CA THR A 28 20.81 -18.51 -11.38
C THR A 28 20.22 -17.31 -12.13
N THR A 29 19.21 -16.67 -11.55
CA THR A 29 18.54 -15.51 -12.17
C THR A 29 18.09 -14.52 -11.11
N ARG A 30 18.08 -13.23 -11.47
CA ARG A 30 17.48 -12.15 -10.65
C ARG A 30 15.99 -11.96 -10.93
N ASN A 31 15.46 -12.58 -11.99
CA ASN A 31 14.07 -12.44 -12.41
C ASN A 31 13.26 -13.67 -11.98
N GLY A 32 12.27 -13.46 -11.11
CA GLY A 32 11.38 -14.51 -10.63
C GLY A 32 10.59 -15.20 -11.74
N ASP A 33 10.24 -14.49 -12.81
CA ASP A 33 9.49 -15.07 -13.94
C ASP A 33 10.34 -16.06 -14.73
N VAL A 34 11.63 -15.77 -14.88
CA VAL A 34 12.59 -16.73 -15.48
C VAL A 34 12.70 -17.96 -14.59
N ALA A 35 12.78 -17.80 -13.27
CA ALA A 35 12.82 -18.94 -12.35
C ALA A 35 11.56 -19.81 -12.44
N ASN A 36 10.38 -19.19 -12.53
CA ASN A 36 9.11 -19.88 -12.70
C ASN A 36 9.02 -20.60 -14.05
N THR A 37 9.51 -19.97 -15.12
CA THR A 37 9.50 -20.55 -16.47
C THR A 37 10.42 -21.76 -16.57
N CYS A 38 11.60 -21.70 -15.91
CA CYS A 38 12.54 -22.81 -15.86
C CYS A 38 12.08 -23.98 -14.97
N CYS A 39 11.10 -23.78 -14.08
CA CYS A 39 10.60 -24.79 -13.15
C CYS A 39 9.21 -25.27 -13.57
N CYS A 40 9.17 -26.10 -14.61
CA CYS A 40 7.92 -26.59 -15.22
C CYS A 40 7.52 -28.00 -14.74
N HIS A 41 8.42 -28.73 -14.09
CA HIS A 41 8.17 -30.07 -13.59
C HIS A 41 7.98 -30.09 -12.06
N SER A 42 7.22 -31.08 -11.56
CA SER A 42 6.91 -31.23 -10.13
C SER A 42 8.14 -31.46 -9.23
N GLN A 43 9.27 -31.86 -9.82
CA GLN A 43 10.54 -32.08 -9.13
C GLN A 43 11.41 -30.82 -9.08
N ASP A 44 11.09 -29.80 -9.87
CA ASP A 44 11.86 -28.57 -9.95
C ASP A 44 11.72 -27.77 -8.65
N ARG A 45 12.80 -27.13 -8.22
CA ARG A 45 12.84 -26.38 -6.96
C ARG A 45 13.37 -24.98 -7.22
N ILE A 46 12.56 -23.98 -6.85
CA ILE A 46 12.99 -22.59 -6.79
C ILE A 46 13.55 -22.33 -5.40
N TYR A 47 14.86 -22.10 -5.32
CA TYR A 47 15.50 -21.66 -4.10
C TYR A 47 15.68 -20.14 -4.11
N LYS A 48 14.92 -19.44 -3.27
CA LYS A 48 15.08 -17.99 -3.10
C LYS A 48 16.20 -17.72 -2.10
N ILE A 49 17.34 -17.25 -2.61
CA ILE A 49 18.49 -16.86 -1.78
C ILE A 49 18.05 -15.76 -0.80
N GLN A 50 18.20 -16.05 0.49
CA GLN A 50 17.88 -15.12 1.55
C GLN A 50 19.05 -14.16 1.82
N ARG A 51 18.73 -13.01 2.41
CA ARG A 51 19.75 -12.10 2.95
C ARG A 51 20.41 -12.75 4.17
N LEU A 52 21.62 -12.28 4.48
CA LEU A 52 22.29 -12.69 5.71
C LEU A 52 21.48 -12.21 6.93
N SER A 53 21.47 -13.02 7.98
CA SER A 53 20.95 -12.60 9.29
C SER A 53 21.80 -11.44 9.83
N GLU A 54 21.28 -10.73 10.82
CA GLU A 54 22.04 -9.65 11.48
C GLU A 54 23.36 -10.17 12.06
N ILE A 55 23.31 -11.35 12.69
CA ILE A 55 24.47 -12.05 13.26
C ILE A 55 25.49 -12.37 12.15
N ALA A 56 25.06 -13.08 11.09
CA ALA A 56 25.96 -13.46 10.00
C ALA A 56 26.50 -12.25 9.22
N SER A 57 25.70 -11.18 9.11
CA SER A 57 26.13 -9.92 8.49
C SER A 57 27.22 -9.25 9.32
N ARG A 58 27.05 -9.23 10.64
CA ARG A 58 27.99 -8.67 11.61
C ARG A 58 29.29 -9.46 11.63
N GLU A 59 29.21 -10.78 11.68
CA GLU A 59 30.37 -11.67 11.56
C GLU A 59 31.15 -11.43 10.26
N LEU A 60 30.45 -11.41 9.12
CA LEU A 60 31.09 -11.18 7.82
C LEU A 60 31.75 -9.80 7.74
N PHE A 61 31.10 -8.77 8.28
CA PHE A 61 31.59 -7.40 8.28
C PHE A 61 32.87 -7.26 9.10
N PHE A 62 32.88 -7.73 10.34
CA PHE A 62 34.05 -7.64 11.21
C PHE A 62 35.18 -8.56 10.75
N LYS A 63 34.86 -9.77 10.27
CA LYS A 63 35.84 -10.65 9.64
C LYS A 63 36.53 -9.99 8.45
N ARG A 64 35.81 -9.16 7.70
CA ARG A 64 36.39 -8.44 6.57
C ARG A 64 37.30 -7.27 7.00
N ILE A 65 36.99 -6.60 8.11
CA ILE A 65 37.72 -5.41 8.59
C ILE A 65 38.95 -5.79 9.42
N PHE A 66 38.81 -6.76 10.32
CA PHE A 66 39.82 -7.14 11.32
C PHE A 66 40.49 -8.48 11.03
N GLY A 67 39.95 -9.29 10.10
CA GLY A 67 40.47 -10.62 9.78
C GLY A 67 39.93 -11.71 10.71
N LEU A 68 40.67 -12.82 10.85
CA LEU A 68 40.33 -13.97 11.71
C LEU A 68 40.80 -13.81 13.17
N VAL A 69 41.39 -12.66 13.52
CA VAL A 69 41.89 -12.40 14.88
C VAL A 69 40.74 -11.84 15.71
N ASP A 70 40.50 -12.45 16.88
CA ASP A 70 39.44 -12.11 17.86
C ASP A 70 39.56 -10.67 18.39
N GLY A 71 39.23 -9.70 17.56
CA GLY A 71 39.04 -8.30 17.92
C GLY A 71 37.57 -7.95 17.78
N LEU A 72 36.76 -8.29 18.79
CA LEU A 72 35.44 -7.67 18.94
C LEU A 72 35.65 -6.14 19.05
N PRO A 73 34.84 -5.33 18.36
CA PRO A 73 34.99 -3.88 18.41
C PRO A 73 34.81 -3.36 19.85
N ASN A 74 35.57 -2.33 20.23
CA ASN A 74 35.24 -1.51 21.41
C ASN A 74 33.79 -1.01 21.28
N ASN A 75 33.08 -0.88 22.41
CA ASN A 75 31.67 -0.44 22.47
C ASN A 75 31.37 0.84 21.65
N GLU A 76 32.36 1.70 21.44
CA GLU A 76 32.21 2.95 20.68
C GLU A 76 31.93 2.76 19.18
N LEU A 77 32.44 1.69 18.56
CA LEU A 77 32.26 1.41 17.13
C LEU A 77 30.96 0.63 16.83
N GLU A 78 30.33 0.07 17.86
CA GLU A 78 29.18 -0.81 17.69
C GLU A 78 27.97 -0.09 17.12
N GLU A 79 27.66 1.11 17.62
CA GLU A 79 26.53 1.94 17.12
C GLU A 79 26.67 2.26 15.62
N VAL A 80 27.86 2.72 15.22
CA VAL A 80 28.15 3.07 13.82
C VAL A 80 28.17 1.82 12.93
N SER A 81 28.74 0.72 13.42
CA SER A 81 28.74 -0.56 12.70
C SER A 81 27.31 -1.03 12.43
N ASN A 82 26.44 -0.97 13.45
CA ASN A 82 25.05 -1.34 13.31
C ASN A 82 24.31 -0.42 12.32
N ALA A 83 24.60 0.88 12.32
CA ALA A 83 24.04 1.82 11.33
C ALA A 83 24.47 1.48 9.89
N ILE A 84 25.75 1.12 9.69
CA ILE A 84 26.29 0.71 8.38
C ILE A 84 25.71 -0.63 7.93
N LEU A 85 25.67 -1.63 8.81
CA LEU A 85 25.08 -2.94 8.54
C LEU A 85 23.60 -2.85 8.17
N LYS A 86 22.87 -1.95 8.86
CA LYS A 86 21.48 -1.65 8.53
C LYS A 86 21.33 -1.11 7.11
N LYS A 87 22.20 -0.17 6.69
CA LYS A 87 22.25 0.34 5.30
C LYS A 87 22.64 -0.76 4.30
N CYS A 88 23.50 -1.70 4.70
CA CYS A 88 23.85 -2.85 3.85
C CYS A 88 22.67 -3.80 3.63
N GLY A 89 21.71 -3.85 4.57
CA GLY A 89 20.49 -4.65 4.46
C GLY A 89 20.74 -6.16 4.30
N GLY A 90 21.82 -6.68 4.88
CA GLY A 90 22.16 -8.11 4.80
C GLY A 90 22.64 -8.59 3.41
N LEU A 91 23.03 -7.67 2.52
CA LEU A 91 23.59 -8.01 1.20
C LEU A 91 25.10 -8.30 1.33
N PRO A 92 25.55 -9.54 1.06
CA PRO A 92 26.95 -9.92 1.27
C PRO A 92 27.95 -9.04 0.51
N LEU A 93 27.65 -8.71 -0.74
CA LEU A 93 28.54 -7.87 -1.57
C LEU A 93 28.70 -6.47 -0.97
N ALA A 94 27.63 -5.88 -0.46
CA ALA A 94 27.69 -4.56 0.15
C ALA A 94 28.50 -4.57 1.45
N ILE A 95 28.25 -5.58 2.29
CA ILE A 95 28.95 -5.78 3.56
C ILE A 95 30.45 -5.92 3.32
N VAL A 96 30.85 -6.76 2.36
CA VAL A 96 32.26 -7.00 2.04
C VAL A 96 32.92 -5.75 1.46
N SER A 97 32.25 -5.03 0.56
CA SER A 97 32.83 -3.84 -0.08
C SER A 97 32.98 -2.67 0.88
N ILE A 98 31.97 -2.39 1.71
CA ILE A 98 32.05 -1.34 2.74
C ILE A 98 33.04 -1.76 3.83
N GLY A 99 33.06 -3.02 4.24
CA GLY A 99 34.07 -3.55 5.16
C GLY A 99 35.49 -3.38 4.61
N SER A 100 35.69 -3.61 3.31
CA SER A 100 37.00 -3.39 2.66
C SER A 100 37.39 -1.91 2.64
N LEU A 101 36.44 -1.00 2.37
CA LEU A 101 36.66 0.44 2.41
C LEU A 101 37.07 0.87 3.83
N LEU A 102 36.39 0.40 4.87
CA LEU A 102 36.72 0.72 6.26
C LEU A 102 38.06 0.12 6.69
N ALA A 103 38.37 -1.10 6.24
CA ALA A 103 39.67 -1.73 6.48
C ALA A 103 40.84 -0.93 5.91
N SER A 104 40.61 -0.19 4.82
CA SER A 104 41.61 0.67 4.17
C SER A 104 41.82 2.02 4.86
N LYS A 105 40.95 2.41 5.80
CA LYS A 105 41.12 3.67 6.55
C LYS A 105 42.21 3.51 7.61
N PRO A 106 43.15 4.48 7.75
CA PRO A 106 44.35 4.34 8.57
C PRO A 106 44.06 4.32 10.08
N ASN A 107 43.15 5.16 10.57
CA ASN A 107 42.93 5.33 12.02
C ASN A 107 41.68 4.60 12.55
N ARG A 108 40.82 4.09 11.65
CA ARG A 108 39.60 3.31 11.93
C ARG A 108 38.75 3.88 13.09
N THR A 109 38.68 5.21 13.18
CA THR A 109 38.00 5.90 14.29
C THR A 109 36.49 5.91 14.10
N LYS A 110 35.72 6.09 15.20
CA LYS A 110 34.25 6.26 15.15
C LYS A 110 33.84 7.38 14.18
N GLN A 111 34.58 8.50 14.19
CA GLN A 111 34.30 9.65 13.32
C GLN A 111 34.48 9.34 11.83
N GLU A 112 35.53 8.60 11.45
CA GLU A 112 35.74 8.19 10.05
C GLU A 112 34.66 7.23 9.57
N TRP A 113 34.26 6.27 10.42
CA TRP A 113 33.20 5.33 10.08
C TRP A 113 31.85 6.03 9.99
N GLN A 114 31.59 6.98 10.89
CA GLN A 114 30.41 7.83 10.84
C GLN A 114 30.39 8.65 9.55
N LYS A 115 31.53 9.24 9.14
CA LYS A 115 31.67 9.96 7.88
C LYS A 115 31.38 9.07 6.66
N VAL A 116 31.87 7.83 6.64
CA VAL A 116 31.58 6.87 5.56
C VAL A 116 30.10 6.47 5.57
N SER A 117 29.51 6.26 6.74
CA SER A 117 28.07 5.99 6.86
C SER A 117 27.26 7.15 6.29
N ASP A 118 27.54 8.38 6.72
CA ASP A 118 26.77 9.57 6.36
C ASP A 118 26.94 9.96 4.89
N ASN A 119 28.09 9.66 4.30
CA ASN A 119 28.43 10.00 2.91
C ASN A 119 28.52 8.77 2.00
N LEU A 120 27.80 7.69 2.30
CA LEU A 120 27.91 6.43 1.56
C LEU A 120 27.67 6.60 0.05
N GLY A 121 26.77 7.49 -0.35
CA GLY A 121 26.51 7.81 -1.76
C GLY A 121 27.71 8.38 -2.50
N SER A 122 28.41 9.38 -1.93
CA SER A 122 29.61 9.92 -2.55
C SER A 122 30.77 8.94 -2.49
N GLU A 123 30.85 8.12 -1.43
CA GLU A 123 31.86 7.08 -1.34
C GLU A 123 31.66 6.02 -2.44
N LEU A 124 30.42 5.62 -2.74
CA LEU A 124 30.07 4.72 -3.85
C LEU A 124 30.42 5.31 -5.23
N GLU A 125 30.34 6.62 -5.38
CA GLU A 125 30.66 7.29 -6.64
C GLU A 125 32.17 7.42 -6.88
N LEU A 126 32.93 7.78 -5.84
CA LEU A 126 34.31 8.23 -5.98
C LEU A 126 35.37 7.20 -5.57
N ASN A 127 35.03 6.18 -4.77
CA ASN A 127 36.04 5.23 -4.28
C ASN A 127 36.21 4.04 -5.22
N PRO A 128 37.44 3.78 -5.71
CA PRO A 128 37.73 2.61 -6.56
C PRO A 128 37.41 1.27 -5.90
N THR A 129 37.47 1.18 -4.56
CA THR A 129 37.14 -0.03 -3.79
C THR A 129 35.66 -0.41 -3.87
N LEU A 130 34.78 0.55 -4.17
CA LEU A 130 33.34 0.34 -4.30
C LEU A 130 32.88 0.24 -5.76
N GLU A 131 33.77 0.41 -6.73
CA GLU A 131 33.45 0.40 -8.18
C GLU A 131 32.77 -0.91 -8.61
N GLY A 132 33.25 -2.07 -8.14
CA GLY A 132 32.63 -3.37 -8.43
C GLY A 132 31.19 -3.46 -7.89
N THR A 133 30.93 -2.91 -6.71
CA THR A 133 29.59 -2.83 -6.12
C THR A 133 28.70 -1.88 -6.90
N LYS A 134 29.20 -0.68 -7.23
CA LYS A 134 28.52 0.31 -8.07
C LYS A 134 28.11 -0.28 -9.41
N GLN A 135 29.02 -0.99 -10.09
CA GLN A 135 28.73 -1.67 -11.35
C GLN A 135 27.65 -2.75 -11.19
N VAL A 136 27.77 -3.63 -10.19
CA VAL A 136 26.80 -4.71 -9.98
C VAL A 136 25.38 -4.18 -9.68
N LEU A 137 25.28 -3.08 -8.93
CA LEU A 137 24.00 -2.46 -8.62
C LEU A 137 23.45 -1.68 -9.82
N SER A 138 24.31 -0.95 -10.54
CA SER A 138 23.95 -0.23 -11.77
C SER A 138 23.49 -1.15 -12.89
N LEU A 139 23.98 -2.40 -12.95
CA LEU A 139 23.46 -3.41 -13.88
C LEU A 139 21.96 -3.61 -13.72
N SER A 140 21.45 -3.61 -12.48
CA SER A 140 20.01 -3.79 -12.24
C SER A 140 19.19 -2.65 -12.84
N TYR A 141 19.72 -1.43 -12.89
CA TYR A 141 19.11 -0.29 -13.58
C TYR A 141 19.28 -0.38 -15.10
N ASN A 142 20.46 -0.74 -15.57
CA ASN A 142 20.77 -0.82 -17.00
C ASN A 142 19.94 -1.91 -17.70
N ASP A 143 19.66 -3.01 -17.00
CA ASP A 143 18.83 -4.13 -17.46
C ASP A 143 17.32 -3.83 -17.41
N LEU A 144 16.90 -2.66 -16.93
CA LEU A 144 15.49 -2.26 -17.00
C LEU A 144 15.12 -1.85 -18.43
N PRO A 145 13.98 -2.32 -18.95
CA PRO A 145 13.36 -1.75 -20.13
C PRO A 145 13.23 -0.23 -20.02
N TYR A 146 13.47 0.48 -21.13
CA TYR A 146 13.48 1.95 -21.17
C TYR A 146 12.22 2.58 -20.53
N HIS A 147 11.05 1.99 -20.79
CA HIS A 147 9.77 2.48 -20.27
C HIS A 147 9.63 2.39 -18.73
N LEU A 148 10.46 1.60 -18.04
CA LEU A 148 10.47 1.49 -16.58
C LEU A 148 11.47 2.43 -15.93
N LYS A 149 12.50 2.88 -16.66
CA LYS A 149 13.58 3.68 -16.08
C LYS A 149 13.06 4.97 -15.47
N ALA A 150 12.17 5.69 -16.15
CA ALA A 150 11.55 6.90 -15.61
C ALA A 150 10.72 6.63 -14.33
N CYS A 151 9.93 5.55 -14.29
CA CYS A 151 9.18 5.15 -13.10
C CYS A 151 10.10 4.79 -11.93
N PHE A 152 11.24 4.16 -12.21
CA PHE A 152 12.23 3.78 -11.22
C PHE A 152 13.00 5.00 -10.68
N LEU A 153 13.49 5.87 -11.56
CA LEU A 153 14.13 7.15 -11.19
C LEU A 153 13.20 8.04 -10.37
N TYR A 154 11.90 8.01 -10.65
CA TYR A 154 10.89 8.73 -9.86
C TYR A 154 10.83 8.30 -8.40
N LEU A 155 11.33 7.12 -8.03
CA LEU A 155 11.39 6.71 -6.63
C LEU A 155 12.39 7.53 -5.81
N SER A 156 13.35 8.21 -6.45
CA SER A 156 14.33 9.07 -5.76
C SER A 156 13.71 10.29 -5.07
N ILE A 157 12.51 10.72 -5.48
CA ILE A 157 11.82 11.85 -4.84
C ILE A 157 11.29 11.48 -3.43
N PHE A 158 11.34 10.19 -3.08
CA PHE A 158 10.96 9.69 -1.76
C PHE A 158 12.24 9.42 -0.95
N LEU A 159 12.27 9.89 0.30
CA LEU A 159 13.42 9.77 1.21
C LEU A 159 13.85 8.32 1.49
N GLN A 160 15.07 8.17 2.01
CA GLN A 160 15.53 6.93 2.61
C GLN A 160 14.56 6.46 3.71
N ASN A 161 14.24 5.18 3.73
CA ASN A 161 13.25 4.55 4.62
C ASN A 161 11.77 4.97 4.47
N TYR A 162 11.42 5.87 3.54
CA TYR A 162 10.03 6.25 3.31
C TYR A 162 9.18 5.07 2.82
N VAL A 163 8.04 4.81 3.48
CA VAL A 163 7.11 3.75 3.06
C VAL A 163 6.24 4.27 1.92
N ILE A 164 6.62 3.91 0.70
CA ILE A 164 5.93 4.33 -0.53
C ILE A 164 4.65 3.51 -0.68
N LYS A 165 3.50 4.16 -0.64
CA LYS A 165 2.19 3.53 -0.90
C LYS A 165 2.00 3.35 -2.41
N ARG A 166 1.63 2.13 -2.82
CA ARG A 166 1.45 1.79 -4.25
C ARG A 166 0.46 2.71 -4.95
N GLY A 167 -0.74 2.89 -4.41
CA GLY A 167 -1.80 3.66 -5.06
C GLY A 167 -1.42 5.11 -5.45
N PRO A 168 -0.93 5.94 -4.50
CA PRO A 168 -0.40 7.26 -4.82
C PRO A 168 0.72 7.25 -5.86
N LEU A 169 1.69 6.33 -5.73
CA LEU A 169 2.81 6.20 -6.68
C LEU A 169 2.34 5.97 -8.11
N LEU A 170 1.43 5.02 -8.33
CA LEU A 170 0.93 4.73 -9.68
C LEU A 170 0.22 5.94 -10.30
N ARG A 171 -0.57 6.67 -9.52
CA ARG A 171 -1.26 7.88 -9.98
C ARG A 171 -0.28 9.00 -10.32
N MET A 172 0.81 9.15 -9.57
CA MET A 172 1.86 10.11 -9.88
C MET A 172 2.59 9.75 -11.18
N TRP A 173 2.90 8.46 -11.43
CA TRP A 173 3.48 8.02 -12.71
C TRP A 173 2.55 8.28 -13.91
N ILE A 174 1.24 8.06 -13.75
CA ILE A 174 0.24 8.36 -14.77
C ILE A 174 0.17 9.88 -15.01
N ALA A 175 0.10 10.68 -13.95
CA ALA A 175 0.03 12.14 -14.04
C ALA A 175 1.28 12.78 -14.68
N GLU A 176 2.46 12.19 -14.46
CA GLU A 176 3.72 12.54 -15.14
C GLU A 176 3.71 12.18 -16.63
N GLY A 177 2.92 11.19 -17.03
CA GLY A 177 2.87 10.67 -18.39
C GLY A 177 3.91 9.59 -18.66
N PHE A 178 4.43 8.91 -17.63
CA PHE A 178 5.35 7.76 -17.82
C PHE A 178 4.64 6.51 -18.32
N ILE A 179 3.33 6.46 -18.12
CA ILE A 179 2.51 5.32 -18.45
C ILE A 179 1.73 5.61 -19.71
N THR A 180 1.92 4.78 -20.73
CA THR A 180 1.14 4.80 -21.96
C THR A 180 0.15 3.64 -21.97
N PRO A 181 -1.06 3.82 -22.52
CA PRO A 181 -2.00 2.72 -22.69
C PRO A 181 -1.41 1.68 -23.64
N LYS A 182 -1.60 0.40 -23.33
CA LYS A 182 -1.19 -0.74 -24.15
C LYS A 182 -2.42 -1.53 -24.56
N HIS A 183 -2.40 -2.20 -25.72
CA HIS A 183 -3.55 -2.89 -26.33
C HIS A 183 -4.44 -3.62 -25.29
N GLY A 184 -5.64 -3.07 -25.05
CA GLY A 184 -6.65 -3.63 -24.14
C GLY A 184 -6.46 -3.39 -22.64
N LEU A 185 -5.39 -2.70 -22.21
CA LEU A 185 -5.08 -2.43 -20.80
C LEU A 185 -5.26 -0.95 -20.45
N SER A 186 -5.82 -0.70 -19.27
CA SER A 186 -5.90 0.65 -18.71
C SER A 186 -4.52 1.15 -18.24
N MET A 187 -4.33 2.46 -18.15
CA MET A 187 -3.09 3.04 -17.63
C MET A 187 -2.80 2.57 -16.20
N GLU A 188 -3.85 2.39 -15.38
CA GLU A 188 -3.71 1.85 -14.02
C GLU A 188 -3.20 0.41 -14.03
N GLU A 189 -3.66 -0.43 -14.96
CA GLU A 189 -3.21 -1.82 -15.10
C GLU A 189 -1.75 -1.90 -15.58
N VAL A 190 -1.36 -1.05 -16.54
CA VAL A 190 0.04 -0.95 -16.99
C VAL A 190 0.93 -0.48 -15.84
N ALA A 191 0.53 0.56 -15.11
CA ALA A 191 1.26 1.05 -13.95
C ALA A 191 1.38 -0.02 -12.85
N GLU A 192 0.32 -0.81 -12.63
CA GLU A 192 0.36 -1.93 -11.69
C GLU A 192 1.41 -2.97 -12.08
N ARG A 193 1.48 -3.35 -13.37
CA ARG A 193 2.50 -4.31 -13.86
C ARG A 193 3.92 -3.77 -13.70
N TYR A 194 4.14 -2.49 -13.98
CA TYR A 194 5.46 -1.86 -13.82
C TYR A 194 5.93 -1.92 -12.35
N PHE A 195 5.04 -1.68 -11.40
CA PHE A 195 5.36 -1.82 -9.98
C PHE A 195 5.66 -3.27 -9.59
N ASP A 196 4.89 -4.23 -10.10
CA ASP A 196 5.12 -5.65 -9.81
C ASP A 196 6.47 -6.13 -10.38
N GLU A 197 6.91 -5.59 -11.51
CA GLU A 197 8.24 -5.88 -12.06
C GLU A 197 9.38 -5.42 -11.13
N PHE A 198 9.26 -4.25 -10.50
CA PHE A 198 10.24 -3.80 -9.50
C PHE A 198 10.28 -4.69 -8.26
N VAL A 199 9.13 -5.24 -7.86
CA VAL A 199 9.05 -6.22 -6.77
C VAL A 199 9.68 -7.55 -7.20
N ALA A 200 9.36 -8.05 -8.39
CA ALA A 200 9.86 -9.31 -8.93
C ALA A 200 11.39 -9.29 -9.11
N ARG A 201 11.93 -8.17 -9.58
CA ARG A 201 13.39 -7.91 -9.70
C ARG A 201 14.06 -7.56 -8.36
N SER A 202 13.31 -7.55 -7.25
CA SER A 202 13.80 -7.21 -5.90
C SER A 202 14.46 -5.83 -5.78
N MET A 203 14.11 -4.88 -6.66
CA MET A 203 14.62 -3.51 -6.63
C MET A 203 13.93 -2.67 -5.54
N VAL A 204 12.71 -3.07 -5.16
CA VAL A 204 11.99 -2.52 -4.00
C VAL A 204 11.64 -3.64 -3.02
N HIS A 205 11.68 -3.32 -1.74
CA HIS A 205 11.33 -4.24 -0.67
C HIS A 205 9.84 -4.08 -0.28
N PRO A 206 9.02 -5.14 -0.38
CA PRO A 206 7.65 -5.11 0.11
C PRO A 206 7.59 -4.83 1.61
N VAL A 207 6.84 -3.81 2.03
CA VAL A 207 6.62 -3.49 3.44
C VAL A 207 5.27 -4.02 3.91
N LYS A 208 4.25 -3.89 3.06
CA LYS A 208 2.89 -4.30 3.39
C LYS A 208 2.33 -5.14 2.26
N ILE A 209 1.99 -6.38 2.58
CA ILE A 209 1.37 -7.33 1.66
C ILE A 209 -0.03 -7.59 2.20
N ASP A 210 -1.04 -7.42 1.34
CA ASP A 210 -2.40 -7.75 1.75
C ASP A 210 -2.63 -9.27 1.77
N TRP A 211 -3.84 -9.68 2.15
CA TRP A 211 -4.21 -11.09 2.24
C TRP A 211 -4.27 -11.80 0.88
N SER A 212 -4.36 -11.05 -0.23
CA SER A 212 -4.33 -11.63 -1.57
C SER A 212 -2.90 -11.88 -2.07
N GLY A 213 -1.88 -11.50 -1.28
CA GLY A 213 -0.48 -11.54 -1.69
C GLY A 213 -0.03 -10.29 -2.45
N LYS A 214 -0.91 -9.30 -2.67
CA LYS A 214 -0.57 -8.09 -3.41
C LYS A 214 0.21 -7.12 -2.52
N VAL A 215 1.35 -6.64 -3.03
CA VAL A 215 2.16 -5.63 -2.35
C VAL A 215 1.45 -4.27 -2.40
N ARG A 216 1.12 -3.71 -1.23
CA ARG A 216 0.39 -2.44 -1.05
C ARG A 216 1.31 -1.26 -0.78
N SER A 217 2.49 -1.50 -0.23
CA SER A 217 3.54 -0.51 -0.05
C SER A 217 4.91 -1.16 -0.05
N CYS A 218 5.91 -0.39 -0.45
CA CYS A 218 7.30 -0.81 -0.49
C CYS A 218 8.22 0.25 0.10
N ARG A 219 9.48 -0.11 0.27
CA ARG A 219 10.62 0.80 0.45
C ARG A 219 11.63 0.51 -0.65
N VAL A 220 12.34 1.51 -1.11
CA VAL A 220 13.55 1.28 -1.89
C VAL A 220 14.62 0.75 -0.92
N HIS A 221 15.41 -0.23 -1.34
CA HIS A 221 16.52 -0.72 -0.54
C HIS A 221 17.57 0.39 -0.38
N ASP A 222 18.17 0.56 0.79
CA ASP A 222 19.09 1.69 1.07
C ASP A 222 20.20 1.82 0.02
N ILE A 223 20.86 0.71 -0.34
CA ILE A 223 21.85 0.70 -1.42
C ILE A 223 21.27 1.08 -2.80
N MET A 224 20.04 0.68 -3.09
CA MET A 224 19.39 1.07 -4.34
C MET A 224 18.99 2.55 -4.32
N VAL A 225 18.76 3.16 -3.16
CA VAL A 225 18.55 4.61 -3.05
C VAL A 225 19.76 5.34 -3.62
N GLU A 226 20.98 4.95 -3.23
CA GLU A 226 22.20 5.58 -3.73
C GLU A 226 22.32 5.49 -5.26
N VAL A 227 22.00 4.33 -5.84
CA VAL A 227 22.01 4.15 -7.30
C VAL A 227 20.96 5.01 -8.00
N ILE A 228 19.73 5.07 -7.48
CA ILE A 228 18.68 5.88 -8.09
C ILE A 228 19.01 7.37 -7.96
N MET A 229 19.57 7.80 -6.83
CA MET A 229 19.99 9.18 -6.61
C MET A 229 21.10 9.57 -7.58
N SER A 230 22.15 8.77 -7.69
CA SER A 230 23.24 8.95 -8.65
C SER A 230 22.73 9.07 -10.08
N LYS A 231 21.95 8.08 -10.55
CA LYS A 231 21.39 8.08 -11.92
C LYS A 231 20.42 9.23 -12.17
N SER A 232 19.66 9.63 -11.16
CA SER A 232 18.75 10.78 -11.27
C SER A 232 19.51 12.10 -11.44
N LEU A 233 20.65 12.26 -10.75
CA LEU A 233 21.53 13.42 -10.90
C LEU A 233 22.24 13.40 -12.26
N GLU A 234 22.83 12.27 -12.67
CA GLU A 234 23.47 12.10 -13.98
C GLU A 234 22.53 12.47 -15.15
N GLU A 235 21.26 12.06 -15.08
CA GLU A 235 20.26 12.29 -16.12
C GLU A 235 19.49 13.62 -15.97
N ASN A 236 19.81 14.43 -14.94
CA ASN A 236 19.04 15.63 -14.55
C ASN A 236 17.52 15.34 -14.49
N PHE A 237 17.18 14.21 -13.84
CA PHE A 237 15.81 13.71 -13.77
C PHE A 237 15.00 14.38 -12.67
N ALA A 238 15.59 14.56 -11.49
CA ALA A 238 15.01 15.25 -10.34
C ALA A 238 16.06 16.05 -9.57
N SER A 239 15.62 17.13 -8.92
CA SER A 239 16.44 17.99 -8.07
C SER A 239 15.91 17.96 -6.64
N TYR A 240 16.84 18.03 -5.68
CA TYR A 240 16.56 17.85 -4.25
C TYR A 240 17.05 19.08 -3.48
N PHE A 241 16.26 19.57 -2.53
CA PHE A 241 16.70 20.59 -1.58
C PHE A 241 16.93 19.95 -0.21
N CYS A 242 18.20 19.88 0.22
CA CYS A 242 18.67 19.27 1.47
C CYS A 242 19.61 20.20 2.26
N GLU A 243 19.74 19.97 3.58
CA GLU A 243 20.51 20.77 4.54
C GLU A 243 22.01 20.98 4.18
N ASN A 244 22.63 20.04 3.46
CA ASN A 244 24.07 20.05 3.23
C ASN A 244 24.53 20.96 2.08
N GLY A 245 23.68 21.88 1.62
CA GLY A 245 24.11 22.91 0.68
C GLY A 245 24.69 22.33 -0.61
N THR A 246 24.14 21.22 -1.13
CA THR A 246 24.30 20.95 -2.56
C THR A 246 23.56 22.08 -3.27
N THR A 247 24.32 23.11 -3.59
CA THR A 247 24.00 24.11 -4.59
C THR A 247 23.32 23.39 -5.74
N LEU A 248 22.23 23.96 -6.25
CA LEU A 248 21.73 23.53 -7.54
C LEU A 248 22.88 23.68 -8.52
N ASP A 249 23.59 22.58 -8.79
CA ASP A 249 24.63 22.53 -9.80
C ASP A 249 23.93 22.84 -11.11
N SER A 250 24.07 24.11 -11.53
CA SER A 250 24.00 24.68 -12.88
C SER A 250 23.07 24.05 -13.92
N HIS A 251 21.99 23.36 -13.53
CA HIS A 251 21.04 22.80 -14.47
C HIS A 251 19.93 23.82 -14.71
N ASP A 252 19.95 24.40 -15.91
CA ASP A 252 18.98 25.43 -16.34
C ASP A 252 17.51 24.98 -16.28
N LYS A 253 17.23 23.67 -16.16
CA LYS A 253 15.88 23.11 -16.26
C LYS A 253 15.56 22.05 -15.21
N ILE A 254 14.91 22.49 -14.13
CA ILE A 254 14.33 21.61 -13.11
C ILE A 254 12.98 21.07 -13.61
N ARG A 255 12.82 19.74 -13.69
CA ARG A 255 11.54 19.10 -14.05
C ARG A 255 10.79 18.52 -12.86
N ARG A 256 11.51 18.05 -11.83
CA ARG A 256 10.92 17.39 -10.65
C ARG A 256 11.65 17.88 -9.43
N LEU A 257 10.90 18.38 -8.48
CA LEU A 257 11.43 19.01 -7.30
C LEU A 257 10.91 18.34 -6.06
N SER A 258 11.84 17.89 -5.22
CA SER A 258 11.55 17.35 -3.89
C SER A 258 12.18 18.26 -2.83
N PHE A 259 11.35 18.80 -1.94
CA PHE A 259 11.80 19.64 -0.82
C PHE A 259 11.83 18.83 0.47
N GLN A 260 12.98 18.79 1.17
CA GLN A 260 13.25 17.74 2.16
C GLN A 260 13.56 18.19 3.60
N SER A 261 13.98 19.43 3.90
CA SER A 261 14.21 19.89 5.30
C SER A 261 13.85 21.37 5.54
N SER A 262 13.61 21.75 6.81
CA SER A 262 13.04 23.03 7.26
C SER A 262 14.01 24.05 7.87
N ARG A 263 15.30 23.77 8.01
CA ARG A 263 16.19 24.72 8.72
C ARG A 263 16.77 25.79 7.79
N HIS A 264 16.13 26.96 7.81
CA HIS A 264 16.60 28.29 7.36
C HIS A 264 17.11 28.46 5.90
N SER A 265 16.98 27.48 5.02
CA SER A 265 17.46 27.60 3.63
C SER A 265 16.43 28.16 2.64
N VAL A 266 15.55 29.07 3.07
CA VAL A 266 14.74 29.88 2.11
C VAL A 266 15.57 31.10 1.68
N GLN A 267 16.76 30.86 1.12
CA GLN A 267 17.52 31.90 0.43
C GLN A 267 17.67 31.55 -1.05
N ARG A 268 17.15 32.48 -1.87
CA ARG A 268 17.28 32.67 -3.32
C ARG A 268 17.79 31.46 -4.12
N THR A 269 16.88 30.81 -4.83
CA THR A 269 17.24 29.95 -5.96
C THR A 269 17.43 30.82 -7.20
N ASN A 270 18.63 30.87 -7.79
CA ASN A 270 18.84 31.49 -9.11
C ASN A 270 18.30 30.62 -10.27
N ALA A 271 17.89 29.37 -9.98
CA ALA A 271 17.43 28.42 -10.98
C ALA A 271 15.97 28.64 -11.40
N SER A 272 15.71 28.48 -12.70
CA SER A 272 14.37 28.61 -13.26
C SER A 272 13.46 27.44 -12.85
N VAL A 273 12.50 27.71 -11.96
CA VAL A 273 11.46 26.75 -11.56
C VAL A 273 10.28 26.69 -12.55
N ALA A 274 10.32 27.46 -13.64
CA ALA A 274 9.23 27.57 -14.61
C ALA A 274 8.90 26.23 -15.30
N HIS A 275 9.85 25.29 -15.32
CA HIS A 275 9.73 24.00 -15.99
C HIS A 275 9.33 22.83 -15.08
N VAL A 276 9.11 23.11 -13.79
CA VAL A 276 8.77 22.09 -12.80
C VAL A 276 7.41 21.47 -13.13
N ARG A 277 7.38 20.14 -13.21
CA ARG A 277 6.21 19.29 -13.47
C ARG A 277 5.80 18.47 -12.24
N THR A 278 6.73 18.11 -11.38
CA THR A 278 6.44 17.54 -10.06
C THR A 278 6.97 18.44 -8.97
N PHE A 279 6.14 18.75 -7.99
CA PHE A 279 6.54 19.38 -6.75
C PHE A 279 6.04 18.53 -5.58
N ARG A 280 6.98 17.98 -4.82
CA ARG A 280 6.72 17.23 -3.60
C ARG A 280 7.30 18.00 -2.41
N MET A 281 6.44 18.30 -1.45
CA MET A 281 6.83 19.00 -0.23
C MET A 281 6.88 18.03 0.95
N SER A 282 7.97 18.08 1.73
CA SER A 282 8.07 17.29 2.96
C SER A 282 7.07 17.77 4.02
N PRO A 283 6.49 16.85 4.83
CA PRO A 283 5.70 17.21 6.01
C PRO A 283 6.46 18.05 7.03
N SER A 284 7.80 17.99 7.05
CA SER A 284 8.64 18.74 7.98
C SER A 284 8.75 20.23 7.66
N MET A 285 8.28 20.68 6.49
CA MET A 285 8.39 22.08 6.06
C MET A 285 7.54 23.01 6.93
N GLU A 286 8.16 24.11 7.37
CA GLU A 286 7.53 25.13 8.20
C GLU A 286 6.88 26.25 7.37
N GLU A 287 7.33 26.47 6.13
CA GLU A 287 6.85 27.52 5.23
C GLU A 287 6.75 27.04 3.78
N ILE A 288 5.90 27.71 2.99
CA ILE A 288 5.76 27.47 1.55
C ILE A 288 6.82 28.29 0.81
N PRO A 289 7.57 27.70 -0.14
CA PRO A 289 8.57 28.44 -0.88
C PRO A 289 7.98 29.62 -1.69
N PHE A 290 8.65 30.79 -1.66
CA PHE A 290 8.18 32.01 -2.35
C PHE A 290 7.93 31.82 -3.86
N PHE A 291 8.65 30.88 -4.48
CA PHE A 291 8.52 30.60 -5.91
C PHE A 291 7.33 29.68 -6.24
N PHE A 292 6.59 29.16 -5.25
CA PHE A 292 5.51 28.19 -5.44
C PHE A 292 4.46 28.64 -6.45
N ALA A 293 4.04 29.91 -6.40
CA ALA A 293 3.06 30.48 -7.33
C ALA A 293 3.56 30.53 -8.80
N HIS A 294 4.86 30.35 -9.05
CA HIS A 294 5.48 30.41 -10.37
C HIS A 294 5.55 29.04 -11.08
N LEU A 295 5.12 27.95 -10.43
CA LEU A 295 5.16 26.57 -10.95
C LEU A 295 4.06 26.31 -12.01
N ARG A 296 4.05 27.06 -13.12
CA ARG A 296 2.94 27.05 -14.10
C ARG A 296 2.77 25.75 -14.90
N LEU A 297 3.82 24.93 -15.03
CA LEU A 297 3.80 23.66 -15.79
C LEU A 297 3.59 22.42 -14.91
N LEU A 298 3.12 22.63 -13.68
CA LEU A 298 2.96 21.58 -12.69
C LEU A 298 1.89 20.56 -13.11
N ARG A 299 2.24 19.28 -13.05
CA ARG A 299 1.37 18.12 -13.31
C ARG A 299 1.07 17.34 -12.03
N VAL A 300 2.03 17.27 -11.11
CA VAL A 300 1.92 16.57 -9.83
C VAL A 300 2.27 17.53 -8.70
N LEU A 301 1.31 17.74 -7.81
CA LEU A 301 1.47 18.47 -6.56
C LEU A 301 1.16 17.54 -5.40
N ASP A 302 2.19 17.15 -4.63
CA ASP A 302 2.01 16.38 -3.40
C ASP A 302 2.53 17.16 -2.19
N MET A 303 1.58 17.66 -1.40
CA MET A 303 1.83 18.36 -0.14
C MET A 303 1.25 17.59 1.05
N GLN A 304 1.23 16.26 0.93
CA GLN A 304 0.75 15.40 1.98
C GLN A 304 1.50 15.65 3.29
N GLY A 305 0.75 15.85 4.38
CA GLY A 305 1.31 15.97 5.73
C GLY A 305 1.85 17.35 6.08
N SER A 306 1.85 18.30 5.15
CA SER A 306 2.38 19.64 5.39
C SER A 306 1.48 20.44 6.34
N SER A 307 1.99 20.71 7.54
CA SER A 307 1.28 21.45 8.60
C SER A 307 1.23 22.96 8.35
N CYS A 308 2.18 23.50 7.57
CA CYS A 308 2.28 24.92 7.24
C CYS A 308 1.21 25.43 6.26
N LEU A 309 0.45 24.54 5.62
CA LEU A 309 -0.56 24.91 4.64
C LEU A 309 -1.79 25.55 5.28
N SER A 310 -2.14 26.75 4.83
CA SER A 310 -3.41 27.42 5.12
C SER A 310 -4.35 27.40 3.91
N ASN A 311 -5.64 27.69 4.14
CA ASN A 311 -6.61 27.78 3.03
C ASN A 311 -6.23 28.86 2.00
N LYS A 312 -5.58 29.96 2.42
CA LYS A 312 -5.20 31.07 1.53
C LYS A 312 -4.12 30.66 0.53
N ASP A 313 -3.22 29.78 0.96
CA ASP A 313 -2.11 29.31 0.12
C ASP A 313 -2.60 28.49 -1.08
N LEU A 314 -3.82 27.92 -0.99
CA LEU A 314 -4.41 27.13 -2.06
C LEU A 314 -4.96 27.97 -3.22
N ASP A 315 -5.16 29.28 -3.05
CA ASP A 315 -5.74 30.12 -4.12
C ASP A 315 -4.86 30.11 -5.37
N CYS A 316 -3.54 30.13 -5.20
CA CYS A 316 -2.59 30.06 -6.32
C CYS A 316 -2.59 28.71 -7.05
N ILE A 317 -3.04 27.62 -6.41
CA ILE A 317 -3.11 26.29 -7.04
C ILE A 317 -4.05 26.32 -8.24
N CYS A 318 -5.10 27.13 -8.20
CA CYS A 318 -6.04 27.28 -9.33
C CYS A 318 -5.38 27.83 -10.61
N CYS A 319 -4.16 28.37 -10.50
CA CYS A 319 -3.36 28.83 -11.64
C CYS A 319 -2.52 27.71 -12.29
N PHE A 320 -2.44 26.52 -11.69
CA PHE A 320 -1.70 25.38 -12.22
C PHE A 320 -2.57 24.59 -13.22
N PHE A 321 -2.83 25.19 -14.37
CA PHE A 321 -3.76 24.66 -15.37
C PHE A 321 -3.35 23.31 -15.98
N GLN A 322 -2.10 22.83 -15.81
CA GLN A 322 -1.65 21.50 -16.26
C GLN A 322 -1.73 20.41 -15.17
N LEU A 323 -2.29 20.73 -14.00
CA LEU A 323 -2.25 19.83 -12.85
C LEU A 323 -3.16 18.62 -13.06
N ASN A 324 -2.56 17.43 -13.00
CA ASN A 324 -3.24 16.13 -13.14
C ASN A 324 -3.42 15.43 -11.78
N TYR A 325 -2.54 15.71 -10.81
CA TYR A 325 -2.56 15.11 -9.48
C TYR A 325 -2.39 16.18 -8.40
N LEU A 326 -3.36 16.26 -7.48
CA LEU A 326 -3.31 17.10 -6.30
C LEU A 326 -3.52 16.25 -5.05
N SER A 327 -2.56 16.28 -4.13
CA SER A 327 -2.65 15.65 -2.81
C SER A 327 -2.47 16.68 -1.70
N LEU A 328 -3.53 16.88 -0.93
CA LEU A 328 -3.59 17.68 0.29
C LEU A 328 -3.77 16.78 1.52
N ARG A 329 -3.49 15.48 1.37
CA ARG A 329 -3.82 14.50 2.39
C ARG A 329 -3.14 14.82 3.73
N ASN A 330 -3.85 14.60 4.84
CA ASN A 330 -3.31 14.78 6.19
C ASN A 330 -2.77 16.21 6.43
N THR A 331 -3.53 17.21 5.98
CA THR A 331 -3.26 18.64 6.18
C THR A 331 -4.41 19.28 6.96
N ASN A 332 -4.18 20.47 7.52
CA ASN A 332 -5.19 21.21 8.28
C ASN A 332 -6.17 22.02 7.40
N ILE A 333 -6.12 21.81 6.08
CA ILE A 333 -7.00 22.49 5.13
C ILE A 333 -8.46 22.14 5.40
N SER A 334 -9.30 23.17 5.47
CA SER A 334 -10.74 23.05 5.72
C SER A 334 -11.61 23.45 4.54
N LYS A 335 -11.07 24.18 3.56
CA LYS A 335 -11.80 24.62 2.36
C LYS A 335 -10.92 24.53 1.13
N LEU A 336 -11.50 24.05 0.03
CA LEU A 336 -10.88 24.18 -1.29
C LEU A 336 -11.15 25.58 -1.86
N PRO A 337 -10.25 26.11 -2.70
CA PRO A 337 -10.41 27.42 -3.33
C PRO A 337 -11.64 27.45 -4.24
N ARG A 338 -12.30 28.62 -4.30
CA ARG A 338 -13.57 28.79 -5.04
C ARG A 338 -13.47 28.45 -6.53
N PHE A 339 -12.28 28.54 -7.11
CA PHE A 339 -12.00 28.30 -8.52
C PHE A 339 -11.31 26.98 -8.82
N ILE A 340 -11.41 25.98 -7.92
CA ILE A 340 -10.80 24.66 -8.15
C ILE A 340 -11.20 24.05 -9.50
N GLY A 341 -12.40 24.39 -10.00
CA GLY A 341 -12.88 23.99 -11.32
C GLY A 341 -12.01 24.43 -12.51
N HIS A 342 -11.10 25.39 -12.37
CA HIS A 342 -10.15 25.77 -13.43
C HIS A 342 -9.08 24.71 -13.70
N LEU A 343 -8.93 23.71 -12.81
CA LEU A 343 -8.01 22.60 -12.98
C LEU A 343 -8.59 21.55 -13.94
N ASN A 344 -8.72 21.94 -15.21
CA ASN A 344 -9.45 21.15 -16.21
C ASN A 344 -8.86 19.76 -16.44
N TYR A 345 -7.56 19.56 -16.26
CA TYR A 345 -6.89 18.27 -16.47
C TYR A 345 -6.76 17.42 -15.20
N LEU A 346 -7.29 17.87 -14.06
CA LEU A 346 -7.12 17.19 -12.79
C LEU A 346 -7.76 15.80 -12.81
N GLU A 347 -6.94 14.75 -12.74
CA GLU A 347 -7.40 13.36 -12.71
C GLU A 347 -7.52 12.83 -11.28
N THR A 348 -6.71 13.32 -10.35
CA THR A 348 -6.70 12.88 -8.95
C THR A 348 -6.76 14.05 -7.99
N LEU A 349 -7.76 14.03 -7.11
CA LEU A 349 -7.88 14.91 -5.95
C LEU A 349 -7.88 14.06 -4.68
N ASP A 350 -6.80 14.15 -3.90
CA ASP A 350 -6.66 13.47 -2.62
C ASP A 350 -6.75 14.44 -1.45
N ILE A 351 -7.93 14.48 -0.83
CA ILE A 351 -8.27 15.31 0.34
C ILE A 351 -8.57 14.43 1.57
N ARG A 352 -8.07 13.19 1.58
CA ARG A 352 -8.20 12.31 2.76
C ARG A 352 -7.52 12.93 3.97
N GLU A 353 -8.04 12.64 5.16
CA GLU A 353 -7.42 13.12 6.41
C GLU A 353 -7.31 14.67 6.45
N THR A 354 -8.19 15.41 5.75
CA THR A 354 -8.31 16.88 5.83
C THR A 354 -9.59 17.29 6.58
N LEU A 355 -9.78 18.59 6.83
CA LEU A 355 -11.00 19.13 7.44
C LEU A 355 -12.06 19.53 6.39
N ILE A 356 -11.84 19.26 5.11
CA ILE A 356 -12.77 19.60 4.02
C ILE A 356 -14.07 18.80 4.14
N LYS A 357 -15.20 19.51 4.16
CA LYS A 357 -16.55 18.92 4.26
C LYS A 357 -17.40 19.03 3.01
N LYS A 358 -17.11 20.00 2.13
CA LYS A 358 -17.86 20.26 0.89
C LYS A 358 -16.92 20.62 -0.24
N LEU A 359 -17.31 20.29 -1.47
CA LEU A 359 -16.66 20.83 -2.66
C LEU A 359 -17.29 22.20 -3.02
N PRO A 360 -16.50 23.16 -3.53
CA PRO A 360 -17.05 24.39 -4.08
C PRO A 360 -17.84 24.08 -5.37
N GLY A 361 -18.86 24.89 -5.68
CA GLY A 361 -19.72 24.66 -6.85
C GLY A 361 -18.98 24.64 -8.20
N SER A 362 -17.79 25.24 -8.29
CA SER A 362 -16.94 25.19 -9.49
C SER A 362 -16.37 23.79 -9.76
N ALA A 363 -16.30 22.91 -8.74
CA ALA A 363 -15.75 21.55 -8.87
C ALA A 363 -16.51 20.69 -9.91
N LYS A 364 -17.76 21.07 -10.26
CA LYS A 364 -18.50 20.46 -11.38
C LYS A 364 -17.74 20.54 -12.70
N SER A 365 -16.80 21.46 -12.87
CA SER A 365 -16.03 21.62 -14.11
C SER A 365 -14.86 20.63 -14.24
N LEU A 366 -14.59 19.82 -13.21
CA LEU A 366 -13.51 18.83 -13.20
C LEU A 366 -13.88 17.56 -13.98
N ALA A 367 -14.12 17.70 -15.28
CA ALA A 367 -14.62 16.62 -16.15
C ALA A 367 -13.66 15.44 -16.31
N HIS A 368 -12.34 15.67 -16.16
CA HIS A 368 -11.30 14.65 -16.24
C HIS A 368 -11.00 13.95 -14.92
N LEU A 369 -11.68 14.31 -13.82
CA LEU A 369 -11.43 13.73 -12.51
C LEU A 369 -11.79 12.24 -12.50
N LYS A 370 -10.80 11.39 -12.27
CA LYS A 370 -10.94 9.93 -12.14
C LYS A 370 -11.02 9.50 -10.68
N HIS A 371 -10.35 10.21 -9.79
CA HIS A 371 -10.20 9.80 -8.39
C HIS A 371 -10.47 10.96 -7.44
N LEU A 372 -11.64 10.94 -6.81
CA LEU A 372 -11.96 11.77 -5.66
C LEU A 372 -11.77 10.95 -4.38
N LEU A 373 -10.65 11.18 -3.69
CA LEU A 373 -10.27 10.43 -2.49
C LEU A 373 -10.52 11.31 -1.27
N VAL A 374 -11.51 10.94 -0.46
CA VAL A 374 -11.90 11.69 0.74
C VAL A 374 -12.03 10.76 1.94
N GLY A 375 -12.20 11.36 3.12
CA GLY A 375 -12.45 10.64 4.35
C GLY A 375 -11.22 10.29 5.16
N HIS A 376 -11.48 9.87 6.40
CA HIS A 376 -10.47 9.57 7.40
C HIS A 376 -10.45 8.08 7.67
N LYS A 377 -9.30 7.45 7.48
CA LYS A 377 -9.18 6.00 7.59
C LYS A 377 -7.94 5.61 8.38
N THR A 378 -8.15 4.89 9.46
CA THR A 378 -7.09 4.29 10.26
C THR A 378 -6.95 2.80 9.93
N HIS A 379 -5.71 2.31 9.95
CA HIS A 379 -5.41 0.89 9.86
C HIS A 379 -5.16 0.40 11.29
N LEU A 380 -5.90 -0.62 11.73
CA LEU A 380 -5.83 -1.15 13.10
C LEU A 380 -5.03 -2.46 13.18
N THR A 381 -4.31 -2.82 12.13
CA THR A 381 -3.51 -4.05 12.05
C THR A 381 -2.24 -3.75 11.27
N ARG A 382 -1.16 -4.46 11.60
CA ARG A 382 0.10 -4.45 10.85
C ARG A 382 -0.15 -4.76 9.38
N THR A 383 -0.90 -5.83 9.11
CA THR A 383 -1.30 -6.26 7.77
C THR A 383 -2.28 -5.30 7.09
N GLY A 384 -2.90 -4.39 7.86
CA GLY A 384 -3.93 -3.45 7.40
C GLY A 384 -5.19 -4.15 6.89
N SER A 385 -5.39 -5.39 7.31
CA SER A 385 -6.57 -6.20 7.08
C SER A 385 -7.79 -5.53 7.72
N VAL A 386 -7.61 -4.95 8.90
CA VAL A 386 -8.61 -4.17 9.62
C VAL A 386 -8.45 -2.68 9.32
N LYS A 387 -9.57 -2.05 8.99
CA LYS A 387 -9.65 -0.66 8.58
C LYS A 387 -10.85 -0.01 9.27
N PHE A 388 -10.59 1.04 10.03
CA PHE A 388 -11.65 1.84 10.63
C PHE A 388 -11.77 3.17 9.90
N PHE A 389 -13.01 3.56 9.60
CA PHE A 389 -13.30 4.88 9.07
C PHE A 389 -13.90 5.70 10.19
N LYS A 390 -13.33 6.88 10.47
CA LYS A 390 -13.91 7.77 11.47
C LYS A 390 -15.31 8.22 10.99
N GLY A 391 -16.32 8.09 11.85
CA GLY A 391 -17.66 8.63 11.57
C GLY A 391 -17.59 10.14 11.37
N PHE A 392 -18.53 10.72 10.60
CA PHE A 392 -18.66 12.17 10.36
C PHE A 392 -17.48 12.83 9.63
N CYS A 393 -16.63 12.04 8.99
CA CYS A 393 -15.51 12.54 8.17
C CYS A 393 -15.82 12.50 6.66
N GLY A 394 -17.10 12.33 6.32
CA GLY A 394 -17.61 12.32 4.94
C GLY A 394 -17.45 13.65 4.23
N LEU A 395 -17.48 13.59 2.91
CA LEU A 395 -17.67 14.76 2.06
C LEU A 395 -19.17 14.87 1.74
N GLU A 396 -19.82 15.91 2.25
CA GLU A 396 -21.20 16.22 1.89
C GLU A 396 -21.23 16.67 0.43
N MET A 397 -21.96 15.91 -0.39
CA MET A 397 -22.07 16.19 -1.81
C MET A 397 -23.30 17.04 -2.08
N THR A 398 -23.08 18.18 -2.75
CA THR A 398 -24.18 19.06 -3.19
C THR A 398 -24.68 18.62 -4.56
N PRO A 399 -26.01 18.66 -4.80
CA PRO A 399 -26.59 18.40 -6.12
C PRO A 399 -25.94 19.24 -7.22
N GLY A 400 -25.83 18.67 -8.41
CA GLY A 400 -25.25 19.23 -9.62
C GLY A 400 -23.73 19.13 -9.74
N VAL A 401 -23.02 18.78 -8.66
CA VAL A 401 -21.54 18.73 -8.70
C VAL A 401 -21.02 17.54 -9.48
N LEU A 402 -21.70 16.38 -9.44
CA LEU A 402 -21.21 15.16 -10.09
C LEU A 402 -21.62 15.07 -11.57
N MET A 403 -22.63 15.85 -12.00
CA MET A 403 -23.22 15.80 -13.34
C MET A 403 -22.22 15.80 -14.50
N ASN A 404 -21.10 16.50 -14.36
CA ASN A 404 -20.09 16.66 -15.41
C ASN A 404 -18.82 15.83 -15.18
N MET A 405 -18.71 15.08 -14.08
CA MET A 405 -17.54 14.26 -13.73
C MET A 405 -17.58 12.88 -14.40
N THR A 406 -17.73 12.82 -15.72
CA THR A 406 -17.97 11.57 -16.47
C THR A 406 -16.79 10.58 -16.43
N SER A 407 -15.58 11.06 -16.16
CA SER A 407 -14.37 10.25 -16.04
C SER A 407 -14.21 9.55 -14.68
N LEU A 408 -15.11 9.80 -13.72
CA LEU A 408 -14.92 9.39 -12.33
C LEU A 408 -14.95 7.87 -12.17
N GLN A 409 -13.87 7.32 -11.62
CA GLN A 409 -13.69 5.89 -11.37
C GLN A 409 -13.76 5.52 -9.88
N SER A 410 -13.41 6.45 -8.99
CA SER A 410 -13.42 6.21 -7.54
C SER A 410 -14.06 7.38 -6.81
N LEU A 411 -15.17 7.10 -6.16
CA LEU A 411 -15.90 8.00 -5.28
C LEU A 411 -16.01 7.34 -3.90
N CYS A 412 -15.22 7.79 -2.95
CA CYS A 412 -15.17 7.19 -1.61
C CYS A 412 -15.72 8.16 -0.57
N HIS A 413 -16.37 7.64 0.47
CA HIS A 413 -16.73 8.36 1.69
C HIS A 413 -17.60 9.61 1.48
N ILE A 414 -18.58 9.48 0.59
CA ILE A 414 -19.56 10.55 0.31
C ILE A 414 -20.71 10.46 1.27
N GLU A 415 -21.04 11.59 1.87
CA GLU A 415 -22.18 11.76 2.75
C GLU A 415 -23.37 12.30 1.96
N ILE A 416 -24.47 11.55 2.02
CA ILE A 416 -25.76 11.91 1.45
C ILE A 416 -26.70 12.10 2.64
N LYS A 417 -27.17 13.34 2.81
CA LYS A 417 -28.11 13.71 3.88
C LYS A 417 -29.56 13.70 3.38
N ARG A 418 -29.99 14.79 2.74
CA ARG A 418 -31.42 15.08 2.51
C ARG A 418 -31.87 15.04 1.05
N ASP A 419 -30.95 15.08 0.09
CA ASP A 419 -31.31 15.17 -1.33
C ASP A 419 -30.93 13.88 -2.08
N PRO A 420 -31.91 13.08 -2.53
CA PRO A 420 -31.66 11.85 -3.27
C PRO A 420 -31.15 12.09 -4.71
N SER A 421 -31.24 13.33 -5.24
CA SER A 421 -30.79 13.66 -6.60
C SER A 421 -29.31 13.37 -6.82
N VAL A 422 -28.47 13.53 -5.78
CA VAL A 422 -27.04 13.17 -5.82
C VAL A 422 -26.85 11.70 -6.19
N PHE A 423 -27.73 10.82 -5.71
CA PHE A 423 -27.64 9.40 -6.02
C PHE A 423 -28.01 9.14 -7.49
N GLN A 424 -29.00 9.85 -8.03
CA GLN A 424 -29.30 9.80 -9.46
C GLN A 424 -28.10 10.26 -10.30
N GLU A 425 -27.34 11.27 -9.86
CA GLU A 425 -26.08 11.66 -10.51
C GLU A 425 -25.04 10.54 -10.47
N ILE A 426 -24.88 9.88 -9.32
CA ILE A 426 -23.95 8.74 -9.16
C ILE A 426 -24.32 7.60 -10.11
N SER A 427 -25.61 7.32 -10.30
CA SER A 427 -26.08 6.26 -11.22
C SER A 427 -25.69 6.52 -12.68
N LYS A 428 -25.52 7.79 -13.06
CA LYS A 428 -25.10 8.20 -14.42
C LYS A 428 -23.60 8.03 -14.66
N LEU A 429 -22.80 7.79 -13.61
CA LEU A 429 -21.34 7.63 -13.70
C LEU A 429 -20.95 6.25 -14.26
N ARG A 430 -20.84 6.16 -15.59
CA ARG A 430 -20.56 4.90 -16.32
C ARG A 430 -19.19 4.29 -16.04
N ASN A 431 -18.20 5.08 -15.64
CA ASN A 431 -16.83 4.62 -15.40
C ASN A 431 -16.53 4.26 -13.93
N LEU A 432 -17.53 4.35 -13.06
CA LEU A 432 -17.34 4.20 -11.63
C LEU A 432 -16.98 2.75 -11.27
N LYS A 433 -15.78 2.54 -10.74
CA LYS A 433 -15.27 1.22 -10.31
C LYS A 433 -15.44 1.03 -8.79
N LYS A 434 -15.40 2.13 -8.04
CA LYS A 434 -15.42 2.11 -6.58
C LYS A 434 -16.32 3.18 -6.00
N LEU A 435 -17.25 2.76 -5.16
CA LEU A 435 -18.24 3.59 -4.50
C LEU A 435 -18.30 3.28 -2.99
N ASN A 436 -18.14 4.30 -2.14
CA ASN A 436 -18.43 4.20 -0.71
C ASN A 436 -19.34 5.36 -0.27
N ILE A 437 -20.54 5.03 0.19
CA ILE A 437 -21.60 5.99 0.53
C ILE A 437 -21.92 5.89 2.02
N LEU A 438 -22.23 7.05 2.61
CA LEU A 438 -22.67 7.25 3.98
C LEU A 438 -24.03 7.95 3.94
N PHE A 439 -25.03 7.28 4.51
CA PHE A 439 -26.35 7.83 4.76
C PHE A 439 -26.41 8.27 6.22
N HIS A 440 -26.77 9.53 6.43
CA HIS A 440 -26.98 10.15 7.74
C HIS A 440 -28.38 10.75 7.79
N GLU A 441 -29.10 10.55 8.90
CA GLU A 441 -30.40 11.23 9.16
C GLU A 441 -31.38 11.09 7.99
N VAL A 442 -31.65 9.85 7.55
CA VAL A 442 -32.56 9.54 6.43
C VAL A 442 -34.01 9.73 6.84
N GLU A 443 -34.37 10.95 7.22
CA GLU A 443 -35.75 11.40 7.23
C GLU A 443 -36.12 11.73 5.77
N VAL A 444 -37.03 10.93 5.20
CA VAL A 444 -37.77 11.18 3.96
C VAL A 444 -37.13 10.70 2.63
N ASN A 445 -37.72 9.63 2.09
CA ASN A 445 -37.68 9.11 0.71
C ASN A 445 -36.43 8.34 0.23
N TRP A 446 -36.30 7.07 0.66
CA TRP A 446 -35.24 6.14 0.22
C TRP A 446 -35.52 5.45 -1.13
N LYS A 447 -36.75 5.50 -1.66
CA LYS A 447 -37.13 4.83 -2.91
C LYS A 447 -36.22 5.21 -4.09
N PRO A 448 -35.93 6.51 -4.34
CA PRO A 448 -35.02 6.89 -5.41
C PRO A 448 -33.59 6.35 -5.22
N CYS A 449 -33.13 6.19 -3.98
CA CYS A 449 -31.82 5.61 -3.68
C CYS A 449 -31.79 4.12 -4.03
N VAL A 450 -32.85 3.37 -3.72
CA VAL A 450 -32.98 1.94 -4.03
C VAL A 450 -33.11 1.69 -5.54
N GLU A 451 -33.93 2.47 -6.22
CA GLU A 451 -34.03 2.45 -7.69
C GLU A 451 -32.67 2.75 -8.32
N SER A 452 -31.96 3.73 -7.79
CA SER A 452 -30.66 4.11 -8.35
C SER A 452 -29.54 3.13 -8.00
N LEU A 453 -29.62 2.39 -6.88
CA LEU A 453 -28.74 1.26 -6.57
C LEU A 453 -28.85 0.17 -7.65
N SER A 454 -30.08 -0.05 -8.13
CA SER A 454 -30.38 -0.97 -9.23
C SER A 454 -29.82 -0.49 -10.58
N ASN A 455 -29.66 0.83 -10.73
CA ASN A 455 -29.14 1.47 -11.94
C ASN A 455 -27.62 1.77 -11.89
N LEU A 456 -26.89 1.27 -10.90
CA LEU A 456 -25.45 1.46 -10.82
C LEU A 456 -24.74 0.88 -12.06
N SER A 457 -23.67 1.55 -12.50
CA SER A 457 -22.88 1.07 -13.63
C SER A 457 -22.34 -0.34 -13.40
N GLY A 458 -22.39 -1.18 -14.45
CA GLY A 458 -21.76 -2.51 -14.46
C GLY A 458 -20.24 -2.49 -14.27
N SER A 459 -19.61 -1.31 -14.32
CA SER A 459 -18.20 -1.14 -13.98
C SER A 459 -17.90 -1.22 -12.48
N VAL A 460 -18.91 -1.08 -11.61
CA VAL A 460 -18.69 -1.03 -10.14
C VAL A 460 -18.23 -2.40 -9.64
N ARG A 461 -17.01 -2.45 -9.11
CA ARG A 461 -16.41 -3.67 -8.50
C ARG A 461 -16.27 -3.58 -6.99
N SER A 462 -16.25 -2.37 -6.43
CA SER A 462 -16.20 -2.16 -4.98
C SER A 462 -17.34 -1.25 -4.55
N LEU A 463 -18.29 -1.81 -3.81
CA LEU A 463 -19.42 -1.07 -3.26
C LEU A 463 -19.40 -1.17 -1.74
N SER A 464 -19.54 -0.04 -1.05
CA SER A 464 -19.76 -0.05 0.39
C SER A 464 -20.81 0.97 0.80
N ILE A 465 -21.84 0.48 1.47
CA ILE A 465 -22.98 1.25 1.94
C ILE A 465 -22.89 1.33 3.46
N LYS A 466 -22.99 2.54 4.01
CA LYS A 466 -23.03 2.77 5.45
C LYS A 466 -24.27 3.58 5.78
N ILE A 467 -25.10 3.04 6.65
CA ILE A 467 -26.34 3.65 7.09
C ILE A 467 -26.19 3.92 8.57
N PHE A 468 -26.33 5.18 8.95
CA PHE A 468 -26.32 5.66 10.32
C PHE A 468 -27.73 6.12 10.66
N ASP A 469 -28.54 5.21 11.20
CA ASP A 469 -29.90 5.48 11.63
C ASP A 469 -29.89 6.47 12.83
N GLY A 470 -30.86 7.39 12.84
CA GLY A 470 -31.17 8.20 14.03
C GLY A 470 -32.09 7.44 14.98
N ASP A 471 -32.24 7.93 16.21
CA ASP A 471 -33.14 7.36 17.23
C ASP A 471 -34.61 7.59 16.83
N GLY A 472 -35.12 6.86 15.84
CA GLY A 472 -36.55 6.90 15.48
C GLY A 472 -36.96 6.65 14.02
N SER A 473 -36.05 6.37 13.07
CA SER A 473 -36.42 6.15 11.66
C SER A 473 -36.43 4.67 11.24
N ILE A 474 -37.19 4.37 10.16
CA ILE A 474 -37.39 3.07 9.50
C ILE A 474 -36.10 2.24 9.40
N SER A 475 -36.21 0.92 9.60
CA SER A 475 -35.06 -0.01 9.63
C SER A 475 -34.30 -0.02 8.30
N SER A 476 -32.96 -0.05 8.34
CA SER A 476 -32.12 -0.23 7.14
C SER A 476 -32.48 -1.49 6.33
N GLU A 477 -33.18 -2.45 6.95
CA GLU A 477 -33.65 -3.70 6.38
C GLU A 477 -34.72 -3.48 5.30
N GLU A 478 -35.69 -2.60 5.53
CA GLU A 478 -36.74 -2.26 4.55
C GLU A 478 -36.16 -1.60 3.28
N MET A 479 -35.16 -0.75 3.45
CA MET A 479 -34.50 -0.10 2.33
C MET A 479 -33.70 -1.10 1.47
N LEU A 480 -32.95 -2.02 2.07
CA LEU A 480 -32.12 -2.94 1.29
C LEU A 480 -32.89 -4.13 0.73
N SER A 481 -33.99 -4.54 1.36
CA SER A 481 -34.84 -5.64 0.89
C SER A 481 -35.61 -5.30 -0.39
N SER A 482 -35.86 -4.02 -0.66
CA SER A 482 -36.58 -3.52 -1.84
C SER A 482 -35.71 -3.34 -3.09
N VAL A 483 -34.43 -3.68 -3.04
CA VAL A 483 -33.55 -3.66 -4.23
C VAL A 483 -33.96 -4.78 -5.19
N GLU A 484 -34.59 -4.42 -6.31
CA GLU A 484 -35.05 -5.37 -7.33
C GLU A 484 -33.89 -5.97 -8.15
N SER A 485 -32.90 -5.14 -8.52
CA SER A 485 -31.75 -5.57 -9.33
C SER A 485 -30.43 -5.33 -8.57
N PRO A 486 -29.89 -6.33 -7.84
CA PRO A 486 -28.66 -6.17 -7.08
C PRO A 486 -27.44 -5.96 -7.99
N PRO A 487 -26.38 -5.30 -7.52
CA PRO A 487 -25.16 -5.08 -8.30
C PRO A 487 -24.28 -6.34 -8.34
N LEU A 488 -24.62 -7.28 -9.22
CA LEU A 488 -24.05 -8.64 -9.31
C LEU A 488 -22.55 -8.70 -9.71
N LEU A 489 -22.00 -7.63 -10.28
CA LEU A 489 -20.61 -7.56 -10.72
C LEU A 489 -19.63 -7.10 -9.62
N VAL A 490 -20.15 -6.78 -8.43
CA VAL A 490 -19.34 -6.37 -7.28
C VAL A 490 -18.46 -7.53 -6.80
N THR A 491 -17.17 -7.24 -6.60
CA THR A 491 -16.20 -8.18 -6.03
C THR A 491 -15.86 -7.86 -4.58
N SER A 492 -16.03 -6.60 -4.16
CA SER A 492 -15.85 -6.16 -2.77
C SER A 492 -17.09 -5.46 -2.29
N PHE A 493 -17.84 -6.09 -1.40
CA PHE A 493 -19.07 -5.56 -0.83
C PHE A 493 -18.90 -5.27 0.67
N GLY A 494 -19.40 -4.13 1.12
CA GLY A 494 -19.32 -3.72 2.52
C GLY A 494 -20.60 -3.05 2.99
N LEU A 495 -21.11 -3.47 4.14
CA LEU A 495 -22.38 -3.01 4.66
C LEU A 495 -22.27 -2.62 6.13
N THR A 496 -22.73 -1.42 6.47
CA THR A 496 -22.84 -0.93 7.85
C THR A 496 -24.24 -0.38 8.08
N GLY A 497 -24.86 -0.70 9.22
CA GLY A 497 -26.23 -0.27 9.56
C GLY A 497 -27.04 -1.44 10.10
N LYS A 498 -28.07 -1.16 10.91
CA LYS A 498 -28.85 -2.17 11.64
C LYS A 498 -29.76 -2.94 10.67
N LEU A 499 -29.59 -4.25 10.55
CA LEU A 499 -30.35 -5.07 9.59
C LEU A 499 -31.08 -6.25 10.20
N GLU A 500 -30.54 -6.86 11.26
CA GLU A 500 -31.02 -8.12 11.88
C GLU A 500 -30.96 -9.35 10.95
N ARG A 501 -31.34 -9.23 9.67
CA ARG A 501 -31.25 -10.28 8.63
C ARG A 501 -30.56 -9.77 7.38
N LEU A 502 -30.00 -10.69 6.58
CA LEU A 502 -29.43 -10.35 5.28
C LEU A 502 -30.53 -10.21 4.21
N PRO A 503 -30.46 -9.19 3.33
CA PRO A 503 -31.34 -9.11 2.17
C PRO A 503 -31.20 -10.36 1.27
N ARG A 504 -32.32 -10.85 0.72
CA ARG A 504 -32.35 -12.12 -0.06
C ARG A 504 -31.40 -12.13 -1.24
N TRP A 505 -31.22 -10.99 -1.90
CA TRP A 505 -30.33 -10.86 -3.06
C TRP A 505 -28.84 -11.03 -2.72
N VAL A 506 -28.45 -11.00 -1.44
CA VAL A 506 -27.06 -11.25 -1.03
C VAL A 506 -26.59 -12.64 -1.47
N ALA A 507 -27.47 -13.64 -1.44
CA ALA A 507 -27.18 -14.99 -1.92
C ALA A 507 -26.82 -15.02 -3.43
N SER A 508 -27.26 -14.03 -4.20
CA SER A 508 -27.01 -13.92 -5.64
C SER A 508 -25.63 -13.33 -5.98
N LEU A 509 -24.87 -12.84 -5.00
CA LEU A 509 -23.59 -12.15 -5.21
C LEU A 509 -22.42 -13.10 -5.49
N ARG A 510 -22.47 -13.81 -6.63
CA ARG A 510 -21.52 -14.87 -6.99
C ARG A 510 -20.07 -14.42 -7.17
N ASN A 511 -19.83 -13.13 -7.43
CA ASN A 511 -18.50 -12.57 -7.70
C ASN A 511 -17.83 -11.95 -6.47
N VAL A 512 -18.52 -11.86 -5.33
CA VAL A 512 -17.98 -11.20 -4.14
C VAL A 512 -16.86 -12.03 -3.54
N SER A 513 -15.64 -11.48 -3.59
CA SER A 513 -14.45 -12.05 -2.98
C SER A 513 -14.13 -11.46 -1.61
N THR A 514 -14.62 -10.24 -1.32
CA THR A 514 -14.50 -9.61 -0.01
C THR A 514 -15.85 -9.13 0.49
N PHE A 515 -16.26 -9.61 1.65
CA PHE A 515 -17.48 -9.18 2.34
C PHE A 515 -17.14 -8.56 3.69
N THR A 516 -17.66 -7.37 3.95
CA THR A 516 -17.42 -6.63 5.21
C THR A 516 -18.73 -6.22 5.86
N LEU A 517 -18.92 -6.58 7.13
CA LEU A 517 -20.11 -6.33 7.93
C LEU A 517 -19.74 -5.55 9.19
N ARG A 518 -20.59 -4.61 9.60
CA ARG A 518 -20.42 -3.79 10.81
C ARG A 518 -21.77 -3.29 11.32
N LYS A 519 -22.02 -3.36 12.63
CA LYS A 519 -23.26 -2.85 13.26
C LYS A 519 -24.57 -3.41 12.65
N ASN A 520 -24.55 -4.63 12.13
CA ASN A 520 -25.69 -5.24 11.45
C ASN A 520 -26.62 -6.02 12.38
N GLY A 521 -26.11 -6.58 13.49
CA GLY A 521 -26.89 -7.43 14.38
C GLY A 521 -27.39 -8.73 13.75
N LEU A 522 -26.62 -9.31 12.82
CA LEU A 522 -26.99 -10.54 12.11
C LEU A 522 -26.94 -11.77 13.02
N ARG A 523 -27.70 -12.80 12.67
CA ARG A 523 -27.77 -14.08 13.40
C ARG A 523 -27.20 -15.24 12.58
N ALA A 524 -27.31 -16.45 13.11
CA ALA A 524 -26.81 -17.69 12.47
C ALA A 524 -27.26 -17.87 11.00
N ASP A 525 -28.50 -17.49 10.64
CA ASP A 525 -29.02 -17.60 9.27
C ASP A 525 -28.18 -16.81 8.25
N ALA A 526 -27.60 -15.69 8.66
CA ALA A 526 -26.68 -14.93 7.82
C ALA A 526 -25.36 -15.65 7.56
N ILE A 527 -24.86 -16.43 8.53
CA ILE A 527 -23.62 -17.19 8.38
C ILE A 527 -23.81 -18.30 7.35
N ASP A 528 -24.98 -18.95 7.33
CA ASP A 528 -25.30 -19.96 6.32
C ASP A 528 -25.29 -19.38 4.90
N VAL A 529 -25.95 -18.22 4.70
CA VAL A 529 -26.01 -17.53 3.41
C VAL A 529 -24.61 -17.08 2.95
N LEU A 530 -23.82 -16.50 3.85
CA LEU A 530 -22.45 -16.07 3.53
C LEU A 530 -21.54 -17.26 3.23
N GLY A 531 -21.79 -18.40 3.89
CA GLY A 531 -21.07 -19.66 3.72
C GLY A 531 -21.23 -20.27 2.34
N ASP A 532 -22.34 -19.99 1.66
CA ASP A 532 -22.65 -20.47 0.30
C ASP A 532 -22.07 -19.61 -0.82
N LEU A 533 -21.49 -18.44 -0.51
CA LEU A 533 -20.96 -17.55 -1.53
C LEU A 533 -19.75 -18.18 -2.25
N PRO A 534 -19.82 -18.45 -3.56
CA PRO A 534 -18.89 -19.35 -4.25
C PRO A 534 -17.50 -18.75 -4.50
N SER A 535 -17.37 -17.43 -4.40
CA SER A 535 -16.12 -16.69 -4.65
C SER A 535 -15.56 -16.01 -3.41
N LEU A 536 -16.17 -16.20 -2.24
CA LEU A 536 -15.80 -15.48 -1.03
C LEU A 536 -14.41 -15.92 -0.54
N LEU A 537 -13.46 -14.98 -0.57
CA LEU A 537 -12.07 -15.19 -0.13
C LEU A 537 -11.78 -14.50 1.20
N CYS A 538 -12.49 -13.41 1.52
CA CYS A 538 -12.27 -12.63 2.72
C CYS A 538 -13.60 -12.22 3.36
N LEU A 539 -13.82 -12.65 4.60
CA LEU A 539 -14.96 -12.27 5.40
C LEU A 539 -14.51 -11.42 6.60
N LYS A 540 -15.20 -10.30 6.84
CA LYS A 540 -14.91 -9.41 7.97
C LYS A 540 -16.16 -9.12 8.76
N LEU A 541 -16.18 -9.60 9.99
CA LEU A 541 -17.23 -9.38 10.98
C LEU A 541 -16.70 -8.38 11.99
N TYR A 542 -17.07 -7.11 11.81
CA TYR A 542 -16.66 -6.02 12.70
C TYR A 542 -17.70 -5.74 13.78
N HIS A 543 -17.32 -4.89 14.74
CA HIS A 543 -18.12 -4.46 15.88
C HIS A 543 -19.64 -4.42 15.62
N LYS A 544 -20.40 -5.14 16.46
CA LYS A 544 -21.87 -5.30 16.39
C LYS A 544 -22.40 -5.91 15.08
N SER A 545 -21.60 -6.61 14.27
CA SER A 545 -22.10 -7.27 13.05
C SER A 545 -22.91 -8.52 13.32
N TYR A 546 -22.68 -9.20 14.45
CA TYR A 546 -23.31 -10.46 14.84
C TYR A 546 -23.92 -10.33 16.23
N ALA A 547 -25.14 -10.85 16.41
CA ALA A 547 -25.96 -10.65 17.61
C ALA A 547 -25.96 -11.85 18.56
N ASP A 548 -25.86 -13.08 18.05
CA ASP A 548 -25.90 -14.29 18.87
C ASP A 548 -24.62 -14.45 19.72
N ASP A 549 -24.71 -15.25 20.77
CA ASP A 549 -23.60 -15.51 21.70
C ASP A 549 -22.62 -16.58 21.19
N CYS A 550 -23.08 -17.44 20.28
CA CYS A 550 -22.31 -18.50 19.64
C CYS A 550 -22.17 -18.23 18.14
N LEU A 551 -20.94 -18.08 17.68
CA LEU A 551 -20.60 -17.99 16.26
C LEU A 551 -20.05 -19.33 15.80
N ILE A 552 -20.86 -20.06 15.03
CA ILE A 552 -20.52 -21.40 14.52
C ILE A 552 -20.27 -21.28 13.02
N PHE A 553 -19.12 -21.78 12.57
CA PHE A 553 -18.82 -21.95 11.15
C PHE A 553 -19.18 -23.40 10.76
N PRO A 554 -20.27 -23.58 10.00
CA PRO A 554 -20.80 -24.92 9.68
C PRO A 554 -19.88 -25.72 8.75
N ARG A 555 -19.93 -27.04 8.89
CA ARG A 555 -19.26 -28.01 8.00
C ARG A 555 -19.66 -27.78 6.54
N GLY A 556 -18.69 -27.85 5.64
CA GLY A 556 -18.91 -27.77 4.19
C GLY A 556 -19.15 -26.36 3.65
N LYS A 557 -19.02 -25.32 4.48
CA LYS A 557 -19.27 -23.91 4.10
C LYS A 557 -17.98 -23.10 4.08
N PHE A 558 -18.02 -21.94 3.42
CA PHE A 558 -16.86 -21.02 3.28
C PHE A 558 -15.66 -21.64 2.56
N LEU A 559 -15.91 -22.43 1.52
CA LEU A 559 -14.93 -23.31 0.86
C LEU A 559 -13.66 -22.61 0.33
N LYS A 560 -13.73 -21.31 0.03
CA LYS A 560 -12.61 -20.53 -0.54
C LYS A 560 -12.08 -19.43 0.39
N VAL A 561 -12.63 -19.26 1.59
CA VAL A 561 -12.21 -18.17 2.49
C VAL A 561 -10.78 -18.39 2.94
N LYS A 562 -9.92 -17.39 2.68
CA LYS A 562 -8.50 -17.35 3.04
C LYS A 562 -8.20 -16.41 4.21
N LEU A 563 -8.99 -15.36 4.38
CA LEU A 563 -8.89 -14.42 5.49
C LEU A 563 -10.24 -14.26 6.20
N LEU A 564 -10.24 -14.52 7.50
CA LEU A 564 -11.37 -14.25 8.38
C LEU A 564 -10.97 -13.20 9.42
N VAL A 565 -11.81 -12.19 9.60
CA VAL A 565 -11.64 -11.16 10.63
C VAL A 565 -12.84 -11.17 11.55
N ILE A 566 -12.59 -11.33 12.85
CA ILE A 566 -13.57 -11.22 13.93
C ILE A 566 -13.10 -10.10 14.85
N ASP A 567 -13.88 -9.03 14.95
CA ASP A 567 -13.47 -7.79 15.62
C ASP A 567 -14.60 -7.25 16.49
N ASN A 568 -14.40 -7.35 17.80
CA ASN A 568 -15.21 -6.70 18.83
C ASN A 568 -16.71 -7.03 18.70
N LEU A 569 -17.02 -8.32 18.51
CA LEU A 569 -18.38 -8.83 18.66
C LEU A 569 -18.75 -8.81 20.15
N GLU A 570 -19.82 -8.11 20.51
CA GLU A 570 -20.11 -7.71 21.89
C GLU A 570 -20.66 -8.86 22.75
N ASN A 571 -21.49 -9.72 22.16
CA ASN A 571 -22.20 -10.79 22.86
C ASN A 571 -21.49 -12.14 22.80
N ILE A 572 -20.32 -12.22 22.14
CA ILE A 572 -19.73 -13.51 21.79
C ILE A 572 -19.14 -14.21 23.02
N ASP A 573 -19.70 -15.38 23.33
CA ASP A 573 -19.24 -16.27 24.40
C ASP A 573 -18.52 -17.51 23.82
N LYS A 574 -18.79 -17.89 22.56
CA LYS A 574 -18.12 -19.01 21.86
C LYS A 574 -17.89 -18.74 20.37
N VAL A 575 -16.71 -19.12 19.87
CA VAL A 575 -16.44 -19.27 18.43
C VAL A 575 -16.11 -20.73 18.13
N CYS A 576 -16.77 -21.32 17.15
CA CYS A 576 -16.62 -22.73 16.81
C CYS A 576 -16.39 -22.94 15.31
N PHE A 577 -15.35 -23.68 14.96
CA PHE A 577 -15.08 -24.15 13.60
C PHE A 577 -15.38 -25.65 13.54
N GLU A 578 -16.48 -26.03 12.88
CA GLU A 578 -16.80 -27.45 12.69
C GLU A 578 -15.79 -28.13 11.78
N ASP A 579 -15.67 -29.46 11.88
CA ASP A 579 -14.80 -30.23 11.00
C ASP A 579 -15.22 -30.08 9.53
N GLY A 580 -14.27 -29.71 8.68
CA GLY A 580 -14.51 -29.38 7.26
C GLY A 580 -15.12 -28.00 7.01
N SER A 581 -15.22 -27.13 8.02
CA SER A 581 -15.56 -25.71 7.84
C SER A 581 -14.34 -24.88 7.43
N VAL A 582 -14.55 -23.86 6.59
CA VAL A 582 -13.51 -22.87 6.20
C VAL A 582 -12.15 -23.51 5.78
N PRO A 583 -12.13 -24.55 4.92
CA PRO A 583 -10.95 -25.41 4.71
C PRO A 583 -9.74 -24.70 4.06
N CYS A 584 -9.95 -23.50 3.52
CA CYS A 584 -8.92 -22.70 2.86
C CYS A 584 -8.35 -21.56 3.73
N LEU A 585 -8.72 -21.49 5.02
CA LEU A 585 -8.33 -20.37 5.86
C LEU A 585 -6.81 -20.33 6.05
N GLU A 586 -6.16 -19.25 5.62
CA GLU A 586 -4.72 -19.04 5.76
C GLU A 586 -4.41 -18.06 6.90
N ARG A 587 -5.31 -17.08 7.14
CA ARG A 587 -5.14 -16.02 8.15
C ARG A 587 -6.41 -15.78 8.95
N LEU A 588 -6.27 -15.73 10.27
CA LEU A 588 -7.32 -15.39 11.21
C LEU A 588 -6.94 -14.12 11.98
N THR A 589 -7.79 -13.09 11.96
CA THR A 589 -7.54 -11.84 12.68
C THR A 589 -8.60 -11.65 13.76
N LEU A 590 -8.18 -11.46 15.01
CA LEU A 590 -9.03 -11.49 16.19
C LEU A 590 -8.88 -10.22 17.04
N SER A 591 -10.00 -9.66 17.46
CA SER A 591 -10.11 -8.66 18.53
C SER A 591 -11.40 -8.93 19.28
N PHE A 592 -11.36 -8.88 20.61
CA PHE A 592 -12.53 -9.08 21.46
C PHE A 592 -12.62 -7.99 22.52
N LEU A 593 -13.85 -7.62 22.90
CA LEU A 593 -14.09 -6.67 23.98
C LEU A 593 -13.89 -7.33 25.36
N ARG A 594 -14.20 -8.62 25.45
CA ARG A 594 -14.05 -9.49 26.64
C ARG A 594 -13.62 -10.89 26.22
N GLU A 595 -13.07 -11.67 27.14
CA GLU A 595 -12.72 -13.06 26.86
C GLU A 595 -14.00 -13.88 26.61
N PRO A 596 -14.12 -14.62 25.49
CA PRO A 596 -15.27 -15.50 25.26
C PRO A 596 -15.30 -16.61 26.33
N LYS A 597 -16.43 -16.78 27.02
CA LYS A 597 -16.57 -17.74 28.14
C LYS A 597 -16.14 -19.16 27.79
N TYR A 598 -16.50 -19.63 26.60
CA TYR A 598 -16.20 -20.96 26.08
C TYR A 598 -15.04 -20.96 25.08
N GLY A 599 -14.37 -19.82 24.90
CA GLY A 599 -13.19 -19.67 24.05
C GLY A 599 -13.46 -19.88 22.55
N ILE A 600 -12.38 -20.25 21.84
CA ILE A 600 -12.37 -20.55 20.42
C ILE A 600 -12.07 -22.04 20.27
N SER A 601 -12.94 -22.77 19.57
CA SER A 601 -12.87 -24.22 19.41
C SER A 601 -12.78 -24.61 17.93
N GLY A 602 -12.14 -25.75 17.64
CA GLY A 602 -11.99 -26.27 16.28
C GLY A 602 -10.84 -25.65 15.48
N LEU A 603 -9.87 -25.00 16.13
CA LEU A 603 -8.69 -24.47 15.43
C LEU A 603 -7.89 -25.58 14.73
N ASP A 604 -7.85 -26.79 15.30
CA ASP A 604 -7.17 -27.96 14.72
C ASP A 604 -7.80 -28.44 13.40
N ASN A 605 -9.05 -28.07 13.13
CA ASN A 605 -9.73 -28.38 11.87
C ASN A 605 -9.25 -27.48 10.71
N LEU A 606 -8.52 -26.40 10.99
CA LEU A 606 -8.11 -25.38 10.02
C LEU A 606 -6.75 -25.71 9.39
N LEU A 607 -6.70 -26.81 8.63
CA LEU A 607 -5.48 -27.41 8.06
C LEU A 607 -4.65 -26.54 7.09
N LYS A 608 -5.06 -25.31 6.78
CA LYS A 608 -4.27 -24.35 5.98
C LYS A 608 -3.88 -23.09 6.75
N LEU A 609 -4.23 -23.01 8.03
CA LEU A 609 -3.97 -21.85 8.86
C LEU A 609 -2.47 -21.64 9.02
N ARG A 610 -2.00 -20.40 8.77
CA ARG A 610 -0.59 -20.01 8.83
C ARG A 610 -0.32 -18.91 9.85
N GLU A 611 -1.29 -18.03 10.08
CA GLU A 611 -1.12 -16.84 10.92
C GLU A 611 -2.42 -16.50 11.67
N ILE A 612 -2.30 -16.24 12.97
CA ILE A 612 -3.33 -15.65 13.82
C ILE A 612 -2.83 -14.29 14.31
N GLU A 613 -3.53 -13.20 13.94
CA GLU A 613 -3.19 -11.83 14.32
C GLU A 613 -4.20 -11.30 15.36
N PHE A 614 -3.75 -11.06 16.58
CA PHE A 614 -4.50 -10.34 17.61
C PHE A 614 -4.25 -8.84 17.51
N PHE A 615 -5.30 -8.03 17.61
CA PHE A 615 -5.18 -6.58 17.55
C PHE A 615 -6.18 -5.86 18.48
N GLY A 616 -6.02 -4.54 18.62
CA GLY A 616 -6.88 -3.77 19.52
C GLY A 616 -6.60 -4.09 20.99
N ASN A 617 -7.64 -4.44 21.75
CA ASN A 617 -7.50 -4.85 23.15
C ASN A 617 -7.09 -6.34 23.21
N ILE A 618 -5.79 -6.60 23.43
CA ILE A 618 -5.25 -7.96 23.41
C ILE A 618 -5.45 -8.59 24.79
N ILE A 619 -6.30 -9.62 24.84
CA ILE A 619 -6.60 -10.39 26.06
C ILE A 619 -5.58 -11.51 26.20
N LEU A 620 -4.61 -11.35 27.12
CA LEU A 620 -3.47 -12.27 27.26
C LEU A 620 -3.87 -13.71 27.59
N SER A 621 -4.87 -13.92 28.44
CA SER A 621 -5.39 -15.27 28.75
C SER A 621 -5.87 -16.02 27.51
N LEU A 622 -6.62 -15.33 26.64
CA LEU A 622 -7.09 -15.88 25.37
C LEU A 622 -5.92 -16.18 24.42
N VAL A 623 -4.95 -15.26 24.33
CA VAL A 623 -3.75 -15.47 23.52
C VAL A 623 -2.99 -16.71 23.98
N THR A 624 -2.83 -16.92 25.29
CA THR A 624 -2.17 -18.12 25.85
C THR A 624 -2.94 -19.40 25.54
N LYS A 625 -4.28 -19.38 25.63
CA LYS A 625 -5.15 -20.53 25.27
C LYS A 625 -5.02 -20.87 23.79
N VAL A 626 -5.11 -19.87 22.91
CA VAL A 626 -4.94 -20.05 21.46
C VAL A 626 -3.54 -20.53 21.13
N THR A 627 -2.51 -19.93 21.72
CA THR A 627 -1.10 -20.34 21.57
C THR A 627 -0.90 -21.80 21.96
N SER A 628 -1.51 -22.24 23.06
CA SER A 628 -1.41 -23.62 23.52
C SER A 628 -2.10 -24.59 22.56
N SER A 629 -3.29 -24.23 22.05
CA SER A 629 -4.01 -25.01 21.05
C SER A 629 -3.24 -25.12 19.72
N VAL A 630 -2.58 -24.05 19.27
CA VAL A 630 -1.86 -24.09 17.99
C VAL A 630 -0.49 -24.76 18.07
N LYS A 631 0.04 -25.06 19.26
CA LYS A 631 1.29 -25.84 19.40
C LYS A 631 1.13 -27.25 18.84
N THR A 632 -0.04 -27.86 19.01
CA THR A 632 -0.37 -29.19 18.51
C THR A 632 -0.93 -29.18 17.08
N HIS A 633 -1.14 -27.99 16.51
CA HIS A 633 -1.70 -27.85 15.17
C HIS A 633 -0.66 -28.25 14.10
N PRO A 634 -1.04 -29.04 13.07
CA PRO A 634 -0.10 -29.63 12.10
C PRO A 634 0.77 -28.63 11.33
N ASN A 635 0.29 -27.39 11.15
CA ASN A 635 1.03 -26.31 10.48
C ASN A 635 1.76 -25.33 11.40
N HIS A 636 1.68 -25.48 12.73
CA HIS A 636 2.26 -24.55 13.71
C HIS A 636 2.03 -23.06 13.34
N PRO A 637 0.77 -22.60 13.21
CA PRO A 637 0.47 -21.25 12.75
C PRO A 637 1.04 -20.20 13.70
N ARG A 638 1.63 -19.15 13.13
CA ARG A 638 2.26 -18.06 13.90
C ARG A 638 1.20 -17.21 14.60
N VAL A 639 1.38 -16.95 15.89
CA VAL A 639 0.53 -16.05 16.68
C VAL A 639 1.22 -14.71 16.91
N ILE A 640 0.56 -13.61 16.53
CA ILE A 640 1.15 -12.25 16.48
C ILE A 640 0.21 -11.24 17.16
N GLY A 641 0.77 -10.24 17.87
CA GLY A 641 0.03 -9.09 18.42
C GLY A 641 0.29 -7.75 17.68
N ASP A 642 -0.66 -6.80 17.75
CA ASP A 642 -0.67 -5.50 17.02
C ASP A 642 0.37 -4.45 17.47
N LYS A 643 1.35 -4.84 18.29
CA LYS A 643 2.55 -4.04 18.58
C LYS A 643 3.77 -4.94 18.73
N TRP A 644 4.35 -5.33 17.59
CA TRP A 644 5.72 -5.86 17.40
C TRP A 644 6.22 -7.02 18.27
N ASN A 645 5.40 -7.66 19.10
CA ASN A 645 5.78 -8.89 19.79
C ASN A 645 5.15 -10.08 19.08
N ILE A 646 5.99 -10.92 18.48
CA ILE A 646 5.64 -12.29 18.12
C ILE A 646 5.41 -13.02 19.46
N VAL A 647 4.23 -13.61 19.65
CA VAL A 647 3.93 -14.37 20.89
C VAL A 647 4.46 -15.80 20.81
N THR A 648 4.84 -16.25 19.60
CA THR A 648 5.36 -17.60 19.33
C THR A 648 6.53 -17.55 18.34
N GLU A 649 7.75 -17.73 18.84
CA GLU A 649 8.87 -18.18 18.01
C GLU A 649 8.93 -19.70 18.12
N TYR A 650 8.70 -20.40 17.01
CA TYR A 650 8.95 -21.83 16.92
C TYR A 650 10.42 -22.00 16.52
N SER A 651 11.15 -22.79 17.31
CA SER A 651 12.55 -23.16 17.09
C SER A 651 12.77 -23.88 15.77
#